data_AF-A0A3P3Y945-F1
#
_entry.id   AF-A0A3P3Y945-F1
#
_cell.length_a   1.000
_cell.length_b   1.000
_cell.length_c   1.000
_cell.angle_alpha   90.00
_cell.angle_beta   90.00
_cell.angle_gamma   90.00
#
_symmetry.space_group_name_H-M   'P 1'
#
loop_
_entity.id
_entity.type
_entity.pdbx_description
1 polymer ?
#
loop_
_entity_poly.entity_id
_entity_poly.type
_entity_poly.pdbx_seq_one_letter_code
_entity_poly.pdbx_strand_id
1 'polypeptide(L)'
;MGQVGVINIILCFILPPLAVFLQRGCGFDLCLSIILSIFFWVPGIIYALWISCSPACGGGRTTVGCCSEDWMDRRSVRVGARVQIVKKCDQQTGRLTDGVVEEILTNKQRHPRGIKVRLRDGTVGRVQNILSASADEQASISAEHYTGNERSAPCAAPSLADWITTAHVSRQPILDDIKIDDGGWACPACTFHNSIFLPSLQSANGRMMRQVGRAEVALGVLWATRAALAVFSTGFVHPDEWFQSVEVLMGGVRSWEFSSDAPIRSVVTPVVVCAVPLLGRLFGIELYGKQLFYSIRLTMLAYSFVLDYVLYRVCRATGRPPIPYLISFAMLWPVLVIQIRPFSNSVEAIYLGFALLEAIRGQSPALFGCACAAGIFSRITFPAFALPSGLYLLYRWRRSHANVAVAAFAFVTTVIVHVVADSLFFGTLTLEHGWQSSTLTILNNLKYNSKTENLAHHGLHPRWTHAVVNLPLLFGPAVLLGAGYAVRRRQKGGDALRTLALGTIVSGTIVLSIFPHQEPRFLLPLSVPVAILLGDFHASIGKYSKALIVIHTVILTVLFGVLHQSGIVRVLVDSGKWATWSQDNYNVSRPVLTFSRTYMPPTCLAAPFATVEDVRDMRIDEVFRHVPECGMLALPASVATPPATSYSLLGTYWGHLSTEDLPASARQVALNLYAKKCR
;
A
#
# COMPACT_ATOMS: atom_id res chain seq x y z
N MET A 1 -7.51 -35.68 -2.17
CA MET A 1 -6.51 -34.61 -1.96
C MET A 1 -6.93 -33.43 -2.82
N GLY A 2 -7.39 -32.33 -2.23
CA GLY A 2 -7.67 -31.11 -2.98
C GLY A 2 -6.38 -30.60 -3.62
N GLN A 3 -6.42 -30.17 -4.88
CA GLN A 3 -5.24 -29.65 -5.56
C GLN A 3 -4.73 -28.40 -4.82
N VAL A 4 -3.65 -28.55 -4.06
CA VAL A 4 -2.93 -27.40 -3.50
C VAL A 4 -2.20 -26.74 -4.67
N GLY A 5 -2.65 -25.54 -5.05
CA GLY A 5 -2.00 -24.78 -6.11
C GLY A 5 -0.52 -24.55 -5.79
N VAL A 6 0.36 -24.70 -6.78
CA VAL A 6 1.82 -24.52 -6.63
C VAL A 6 2.15 -23.15 -5.99
N ILE A 7 1.36 -22.13 -6.31
CA ILE A 7 1.47 -20.79 -5.73
C ILE A 7 1.25 -20.81 -4.22
N ASN A 8 0.26 -21.56 -3.72
CA ASN A 8 0.00 -21.61 -2.29
C ASN A 8 1.09 -22.37 -1.52
N ILE A 9 1.69 -23.39 -2.14
CA ILE A 9 2.88 -24.08 -1.59
C ILE A 9 4.05 -23.09 -1.49
N ILE A 10 4.30 -22.33 -2.56
CA ILE A 10 5.34 -21.28 -2.58
C ILE A 10 5.09 -20.24 -1.48
N LEU A 11 3.84 -19.83 -1.28
CA LEU A 11 3.45 -18.90 -0.21
C LEU A 11 3.66 -19.48 1.19
N CYS A 12 3.50 -20.80 1.40
CA CYS A 12 3.78 -21.43 2.69
C CYS A 12 5.24 -21.25 3.12
N PHE A 13 6.18 -21.18 2.17
CA PHE A 13 7.60 -20.96 2.47
C PHE A 13 7.99 -19.49 2.58
N ILE A 14 7.33 -18.60 1.83
CA ILE A 14 7.70 -17.18 1.71
C ILE A 14 6.96 -16.31 2.73
N LEU A 15 5.67 -16.57 2.92
CA LEU A 15 4.81 -15.83 3.82
C LEU A 15 3.74 -16.78 4.37
N PRO A 16 4.12 -17.67 5.31
CA PRO A 16 3.24 -18.69 5.85
C PRO A 16 1.86 -18.16 6.30
N PRO A 17 1.77 -16.98 6.96
CA PRO A 17 0.47 -16.41 7.33
C PRO A 17 -0.41 -16.03 6.14
N LEU A 18 0.18 -15.57 5.03
CA LEU A 18 -0.58 -15.24 3.83
C LEU A 18 -1.14 -16.50 3.16
N ALA A 19 -0.36 -17.59 3.11
CA ALA A 19 -0.85 -18.88 2.63
C ALA A 19 -2.04 -19.38 3.46
N VAL A 20 -1.92 -19.30 4.79
CA VAL A 20 -3.01 -19.67 5.72
C VAL A 20 -4.22 -18.75 5.56
N PHE A 21 -4.01 -17.44 5.41
CA PHE A 21 -5.09 -16.48 5.17
C PHE A 21 -5.84 -16.77 3.87
N LEU A 22 -5.13 -17.04 2.77
CA LEU A 22 -5.76 -17.34 1.49
C LEU A 22 -6.57 -18.65 1.53
N GLN A 23 -6.18 -19.60 2.39
CA GLN A 23 -6.86 -20.89 2.48
C GLN A 23 -7.96 -20.95 3.55
N ARG A 24 -7.83 -20.24 4.68
CA ARG A 24 -8.76 -20.32 5.82
C ARG A 24 -9.34 -18.98 6.27
N GLY A 25 -8.98 -17.88 5.61
CA GLY A 25 -9.43 -16.55 5.95
C GLY A 25 -8.88 -16.03 7.28
N CYS A 26 -9.51 -14.99 7.81
CA CYS A 26 -9.16 -14.41 9.11
C CYS A 26 -9.77 -15.22 10.25
N GLY A 27 -8.93 -15.97 10.97
CA GLY A 27 -9.36 -16.77 12.13
C GLY A 27 -8.20 -17.19 13.03
N PHE A 28 -8.47 -18.12 13.95
CA PHE A 28 -7.46 -18.65 14.88
C PHE A 28 -6.24 -19.25 14.15
N ASP A 29 -6.47 -19.95 13.04
CA ASP A 29 -5.40 -20.54 12.23
C ASP A 29 -4.42 -19.47 11.71
N LEU A 30 -4.94 -18.31 11.27
CA LEU A 30 -4.11 -17.18 10.86
C LEU A 30 -3.31 -16.61 12.03
N CYS A 31 -3.96 -16.40 13.18
CA CYS A 31 -3.27 -15.90 14.38
C CYS A 31 -2.15 -16.83 14.82
N LEU A 32 -2.40 -18.14 14.84
CA LEU A 32 -1.40 -19.14 15.19
C LEU A 32 -0.27 -19.17 14.16
N SER A 33 -0.58 -19.10 12.86
CA SER A 33 0.43 -19.00 11.81
C SER A 33 1.28 -17.74 11.96
N ILE A 34 0.70 -16.59 12.33
CA ILE A 34 1.44 -15.33 12.56
C ILE A 34 2.39 -15.51 13.76
N ILE A 35 1.90 -16.04 14.88
CA ILE A 35 2.71 -16.26 16.09
C ILE A 35 3.87 -17.20 15.78
N LEU A 36 3.59 -18.34 15.13
CA LEU A 36 4.61 -19.30 14.75
C LEU A 36 5.60 -18.68 13.76
N SER A 37 5.16 -17.93 12.75
CA SER A 37 6.06 -17.27 11.81
C SER A 37 6.92 -16.17 12.43
N ILE A 38 6.41 -15.41 13.42
CA ILE A 38 7.16 -14.34 14.10
C ILE A 38 8.24 -14.91 15.02
N PHE A 39 7.90 -15.91 15.83
CA PHE A 39 8.81 -16.43 16.86
C PHE A 39 9.63 -17.64 16.37
N PHE A 40 9.10 -18.43 15.44
CA PHE A 40 9.68 -19.69 14.99
C PHE A 40 9.39 -19.97 13.50
N TRP A 41 10.11 -19.29 12.60
CA TRP A 41 9.87 -19.33 11.15
C TRP A 41 9.68 -20.73 10.57
N VAL A 42 10.52 -21.70 10.97
CA VAL A 42 10.44 -23.09 10.50
C VAL A 42 9.12 -23.77 10.95
N PRO A 43 8.75 -23.76 12.25
CA PRO A 43 7.41 -24.15 12.67
C PRO A 43 6.26 -23.41 11.96
N GLY A 44 6.42 -22.13 11.63
CA GLY A 44 5.44 -21.37 10.85
C GLY A 44 5.23 -21.93 9.43
N ILE A 45 6.32 -22.29 8.73
CA ILE A 45 6.25 -22.94 7.42
C ILE A 45 5.55 -24.31 7.53
N ILE A 46 5.96 -25.13 8.50
CA ILE A 46 5.38 -26.46 8.73
C ILE A 46 3.88 -26.35 8.99
N TYR A 47 3.47 -25.38 9.82
CA TYR A 47 2.08 -25.10 10.12
C TYR A 47 1.28 -24.67 8.88
N ALA A 48 1.82 -23.74 8.07
CA ALA A 48 1.15 -23.30 6.85
C ALA A 48 1.04 -24.40 5.79
N LEU A 49 2.07 -25.24 5.64
CA LEU A 49 2.02 -26.44 4.77
C LEU A 49 0.97 -27.43 5.28
N TRP A 50 0.91 -27.66 6.58
CA TRP A 50 -0.08 -28.55 7.19
C TRP A 50 -1.50 -28.03 6.96
N ILE A 51 -1.75 -26.73 7.19
CA ILE A 51 -3.05 -26.11 6.91
C ILE A 51 -3.40 -26.16 5.43
N SER A 52 -2.42 -25.94 4.54
CA SER A 52 -2.65 -25.93 3.09
C SER A 52 -2.92 -27.32 2.51
N CYS A 53 -2.32 -28.36 3.11
CA CYS A 53 -2.56 -29.77 2.77
C CYS A 53 -3.77 -30.37 3.51
N SER A 54 -4.27 -29.73 4.56
CA SER A 54 -5.45 -30.17 5.29
C SER A 54 -6.72 -29.75 4.55
N PRO A 55 -7.72 -30.64 4.40
CA PRO A 55 -8.99 -30.28 3.78
C PRO A 55 -9.62 -29.10 4.52
N ALA A 56 -10.00 -28.06 3.78
CA ALA A 56 -10.73 -26.93 4.30
C ALA A 56 -12.11 -27.42 4.78
N CYS A 57 -12.32 -27.48 6.09
CA CYS A 57 -13.68 -27.53 6.61
C CYS A 57 -14.26 -26.12 6.51
N GLY A 58 -15.07 -25.89 5.47
CA GLY A 58 -16.01 -24.79 5.36
C GLY A 58 -15.46 -23.51 4.74
N GLY A 59 -15.75 -23.29 3.45
CA GLY A 59 -15.61 -21.98 2.81
C GLY A 59 -15.36 -22.00 1.30
N GLY A 60 -16.28 -22.53 0.50
CA GLY A 60 -16.19 -22.48 -0.97
C GLY A 60 -17.43 -23.05 -1.67
N ARG A 61 -17.98 -22.30 -2.63
CA ARG A 61 -19.34 -22.34 -3.22
C ARG A 61 -19.76 -23.59 -4.03
N THR A 62 -21.10 -23.64 -4.21
CA THR A 62 -21.96 -24.31 -5.22
C THR A 62 -22.23 -25.81 -5.10
N THR A 63 -23.34 -26.17 -4.46
CA THR A 63 -24.39 -27.10 -4.97
C THR A 63 -25.65 -26.97 -4.11
N VAL A 64 -26.80 -27.21 -4.73
CA VAL A 64 -28.15 -27.23 -4.16
C VAL A 64 -28.22 -27.97 -2.82
N GLY A 65 -28.76 -27.30 -1.79
CA GLY A 65 -29.29 -27.89 -0.55
C GLY A 65 -28.31 -28.48 0.48
N CYS A 66 -27.84 -27.67 1.44
CA CYS A 66 -27.81 -28.06 2.87
C CYS A 66 -27.31 -26.96 3.84
N CYS A 67 -28.04 -26.84 4.95
CA CYS A 67 -27.70 -26.39 6.31
C CYS A 67 -26.96 -25.06 6.51
N SER A 68 -27.71 -23.96 6.57
CA SER A 68 -27.28 -22.80 7.35
C SER A 68 -27.34 -23.13 8.85
N GLU A 69 -26.30 -22.75 9.63
CA GLU A 69 -26.26 -22.90 11.10
C GLU A 69 -27.20 -21.92 11.83
N ASP A 70 -28.24 -21.42 11.14
CA ASP A 70 -29.18 -20.44 11.65
C ASP A 70 -29.92 -20.96 12.89
N TRP A 71 -30.06 -22.28 13.03
CA TRP A 71 -30.64 -22.96 14.19
C TRP A 71 -29.89 -22.77 15.51
N MET A 72 -28.66 -22.24 15.48
CA MET A 72 -27.89 -21.89 16.68
C MET A 72 -28.23 -20.50 17.22
N ASP A 73 -28.81 -19.61 16.41
CA ASP A 73 -29.26 -18.28 16.81
C ASP A 73 -30.75 -18.32 17.20
N ARG A 74 -31.06 -17.80 18.39
CA ARG A 74 -32.43 -17.68 18.88
C ARG A 74 -33.30 -16.83 17.95
N ARG A 75 -32.72 -15.81 17.28
CA ARG A 75 -33.48 -14.91 16.39
C ARG A 75 -34.03 -15.61 15.16
N SER A 76 -33.40 -16.71 14.75
CA SER A 76 -33.77 -17.47 13.56
C SER A 76 -34.86 -18.50 13.84
N VAL A 77 -35.01 -18.96 15.09
CA VAL A 77 -36.04 -19.91 15.51
C VAL A 77 -37.26 -19.15 16.04
N ARG A 78 -38.40 -19.25 15.34
CA ARG A 78 -39.66 -18.60 15.75
C ARG A 78 -40.66 -19.62 16.29
N VAL A 79 -41.51 -19.21 17.21
CA VAL A 79 -42.70 -20.00 17.60
C VAL A 79 -43.60 -20.14 16.37
N GLY A 80 -44.07 -21.36 16.09
CA GLY A 80 -44.79 -21.72 14.86
C GLY A 80 -43.91 -22.19 13.70
N ALA A 81 -42.57 -22.06 13.79
CA ALA A 81 -41.68 -22.57 12.75
C ALA A 81 -41.64 -24.12 12.74
N ARG A 82 -41.57 -24.72 11.55
CA ARG A 82 -41.34 -26.16 11.40
C ARG A 82 -39.84 -26.44 11.50
N VAL A 83 -39.45 -27.31 12.41
CA VAL A 83 -38.04 -27.56 12.76
C VAL A 83 -37.78 -29.04 12.96
N GLN A 84 -36.50 -29.43 12.84
CA GLN A 84 -36.03 -30.74 13.27
C GLN A 84 -35.24 -30.58 14.56
N ILE A 85 -35.60 -31.33 15.61
CA ILE A 85 -34.97 -31.28 16.93
C ILE A 85 -34.30 -32.61 17.29
N VAL A 86 -33.22 -32.53 18.07
CA VAL A 86 -32.61 -33.70 18.73
C VAL A 86 -33.03 -33.74 20.20
N LYS A 87 -33.63 -34.86 20.63
CA LYS A 87 -34.01 -35.07 22.05
C LYS A 87 -32.76 -35.38 22.87
N LYS A 88 -32.83 -35.23 24.20
CA LYS A 88 -31.67 -35.47 25.08
C LYS A 88 -31.15 -36.90 24.99
N CYS A 89 -32.03 -37.89 24.90
CA CYS A 89 -31.66 -39.30 24.69
C CYS A 89 -31.00 -39.54 23.33
N ASP A 90 -31.36 -38.76 22.32
CA ASP A 90 -30.89 -38.93 20.94
C ASP A 90 -29.64 -38.10 20.62
N GLN A 91 -29.07 -37.39 21.61
CA GLN A 91 -27.86 -36.57 21.40
C GLN A 91 -26.62 -37.38 21.03
N GLN A 92 -26.57 -38.66 21.43
CA GLN A 92 -25.47 -39.56 21.06
C GLN A 92 -25.70 -40.27 19.72
N THR A 93 -26.96 -40.49 19.33
CA THR A 93 -27.34 -41.21 18.11
C THR A 93 -27.58 -40.28 16.91
N GLY A 94 -27.80 -38.98 17.16
CA GLY A 94 -28.05 -37.98 16.14
C GLY A 94 -29.46 -38.04 15.54
N ARG A 95 -30.38 -38.84 16.10
CA ARG A 95 -31.74 -38.99 15.55
C ARG A 95 -32.54 -37.71 15.71
N LEU A 96 -33.10 -37.21 14.60
CA LEU A 96 -33.90 -35.98 14.56
C LEU A 96 -35.40 -36.29 14.59
N THR A 97 -36.18 -35.43 15.24
CA THR A 97 -37.64 -35.46 15.29
C THR A 97 -38.18 -34.16 14.70
N ASP A 98 -39.11 -34.27 13.76
CA ASP A 98 -39.72 -33.13 13.09
C ASP A 98 -40.95 -32.64 13.86
N GLY A 99 -41.14 -31.32 13.92
CA GLY A 99 -42.39 -30.75 14.42
C GLY A 99 -42.42 -29.23 14.41
N VAL A 100 -43.47 -28.67 14.98
CA VAL A 100 -43.71 -27.22 15.01
C VAL A 100 -43.43 -26.66 16.39
N VAL A 101 -42.61 -25.61 16.47
CA VAL A 101 -42.24 -24.97 17.75
C VAL A 101 -43.47 -24.36 18.42
N GLU A 102 -43.75 -24.79 19.65
CA GLU A 102 -44.75 -24.19 20.53
C GLU A 102 -44.11 -23.15 21.45
N GLU A 103 -42.94 -23.46 22.01
CA GLU A 103 -42.27 -22.60 22.98
C GLU A 103 -40.74 -22.67 22.87
N ILE A 104 -40.07 -21.53 23.04
CA ILE A 104 -38.59 -21.46 23.04
C ILE A 104 -38.08 -21.42 24.48
N LEU A 105 -37.33 -22.44 24.88
CA LEU A 105 -36.88 -22.65 26.26
C LEU A 105 -35.45 -22.15 26.55
N THR A 106 -34.69 -21.71 25.53
CA THR A 106 -33.31 -21.23 25.72
C THR A 106 -33.23 -19.72 25.79
N ASN A 107 -32.82 -19.16 26.94
CA ASN A 107 -32.74 -17.70 27.11
C ASN A 107 -31.55 -17.03 26.40
N LYS A 108 -30.43 -17.75 26.19
CA LYS A 108 -29.24 -17.20 25.50
C LYS A 108 -29.50 -16.95 24.02
N GLN A 109 -28.95 -15.84 23.50
CA GLN A 109 -29.12 -15.44 22.10
C GLN A 109 -28.49 -16.42 21.10
N ARG A 110 -27.34 -17.03 21.43
CA ARG A 110 -26.71 -18.07 20.60
C ARG A 110 -26.34 -19.27 21.47
N HIS A 111 -26.60 -20.48 20.98
CA HIS A 111 -26.25 -21.71 21.67
C HIS A 111 -25.57 -22.71 20.73
N PRO A 112 -24.34 -23.19 21.05
CA PRO A 112 -23.53 -24.01 20.13
C PRO A 112 -24.14 -25.38 19.82
N ARG A 113 -25.00 -25.90 20.71
CA ARG A 113 -25.75 -27.15 20.48
C ARG A 113 -27.20 -26.92 19.99
N GLY A 114 -27.53 -25.70 19.61
CA GLY A 114 -28.87 -25.33 19.13
C GLY A 114 -29.81 -24.88 20.23
N ILE A 115 -30.81 -24.12 19.80
CA ILE A 115 -31.84 -23.53 20.64
C ILE A 115 -32.79 -24.64 21.12
N LYS A 116 -32.95 -24.75 22.43
CA LYS A 116 -33.88 -25.69 23.06
C LYS A 116 -35.31 -25.17 22.91
N VAL A 117 -36.21 -26.00 22.38
CA VAL A 117 -37.61 -25.69 22.13
C VAL A 117 -38.52 -26.83 22.61
N ARG A 118 -39.78 -26.50 22.86
CA ARG A 118 -40.91 -27.44 23.01
C ARG A 118 -41.73 -27.39 21.72
N LEU A 119 -42.04 -28.55 21.16
CA LEU A 119 -42.94 -28.70 20.02
C LEU A 119 -44.39 -28.81 20.49
N ARG A 120 -45.36 -28.55 19.60
CA ARG A 120 -46.81 -28.62 19.90
C ARG A 120 -47.32 -29.97 20.41
N ASP A 121 -46.57 -31.05 20.17
CA ASP A 121 -46.87 -32.38 20.70
C ASP A 121 -46.33 -32.58 22.15
N GLY A 122 -45.79 -31.52 22.76
CA GLY A 122 -45.16 -31.54 24.08
C GLY A 122 -43.69 -32.01 24.07
N THR A 123 -43.14 -32.45 22.93
CA THR A 123 -41.77 -32.95 22.83
C THR A 123 -40.75 -31.83 22.99
N VAL A 124 -39.69 -32.07 23.80
CA VAL A 124 -38.63 -31.09 24.05
C VAL A 124 -37.27 -31.57 23.49
N GLY A 125 -36.61 -30.71 22.71
CA GLY A 125 -35.30 -30.98 22.14
C GLY A 125 -34.53 -29.73 21.73
N ARG A 126 -33.35 -29.91 21.14
CA ARG A 126 -32.55 -28.80 20.58
C ARG A 126 -32.70 -28.78 19.07
N VAL A 127 -33.02 -27.63 18.49
CA VAL A 127 -33.12 -27.48 17.03
C VAL A 127 -31.77 -27.84 16.40
N GLN A 128 -31.83 -28.58 15.29
CA GLN A 128 -30.68 -28.91 14.43
C GLN A 128 -30.91 -28.44 13.00
N ASN A 129 -32.17 -28.19 12.60
CA ASN A 129 -32.50 -27.64 11.29
C ASN A 129 -33.81 -26.84 11.34
N ILE A 130 -33.90 -25.76 10.58
CA ILE A 130 -35.12 -24.95 10.41
C ILE A 130 -35.62 -25.17 8.99
N LEU A 131 -36.88 -25.58 8.84
CA LEU A 131 -37.47 -25.84 7.54
C LEU A 131 -38.21 -24.57 7.08
N SER A 132 -37.76 -23.95 5.99
CA SER A 132 -38.41 -22.76 5.41
C SER A 132 -39.72 -23.13 4.70
N ALA A 133 -40.79 -22.40 4.98
CA ALA A 133 -42.04 -22.46 4.21
C ALA A 133 -41.86 -21.78 2.83
N SER A 134 -42.57 -22.27 1.81
CA SER A 134 -42.64 -21.66 0.47
C SER A 134 -43.32 -20.29 0.49
N ALA A 135 -43.03 -19.48 -0.53
CA ALA A 135 -43.16 -18.03 -0.60
C ALA A 135 -44.58 -17.39 -0.54
N ASP A 136 -45.61 -18.07 -0.02
CA ASP A 136 -46.99 -17.56 -0.04
C ASP A 136 -47.53 -17.11 1.34
N GLU A 137 -46.71 -17.07 2.39
CA GLU A 137 -47.20 -16.87 3.77
C GLU A 137 -46.43 -15.77 4.53
N GLN A 138 -46.13 -14.66 3.86
CA GLN A 138 -45.47 -13.48 4.45
C GLN A 138 -46.27 -12.21 4.17
N ALA A 139 -47.52 -12.21 4.60
CA ALA A 139 -48.33 -10.99 4.69
C ALA A 139 -49.23 -11.09 5.92
N SER A 140 -48.66 -10.90 7.11
CA SER A 140 -49.39 -10.38 8.28
C SER A 140 -48.45 -10.25 9.48
N ILE A 141 -48.72 -9.20 10.28
CA ILE A 141 -48.23 -8.97 11.64
C ILE A 141 -46.87 -8.27 11.73
N SER A 142 -46.93 -7.00 11.38
CA SER A 142 -46.26 -5.90 12.07
C SER A 142 -46.72 -5.75 13.53
N ALA A 143 -45.81 -5.19 14.33
CA ALA A 143 -46.04 -4.25 15.44
C ALA A 143 -46.20 -4.77 16.90
N GLU A 144 -45.57 -3.98 17.77
CA GLU A 144 -45.86 -3.68 19.19
C GLU A 144 -45.11 -4.37 20.35
N HIS A 145 -44.94 -3.52 21.38
CA HIS A 145 -44.62 -3.72 22.81
C HIS A 145 -43.14 -3.79 23.25
N TYR A 146 -42.50 -2.75 23.83
CA TYR A 146 -42.67 -1.90 25.04
C TYR A 146 -42.25 -2.54 26.39
N THR A 147 -41.35 -1.83 27.10
CA THR A 147 -41.01 -1.83 28.57
C THR A 147 -40.35 -3.05 29.21
N GLY A 148 -39.42 -2.98 30.17
CA GLY A 148 -38.76 -1.91 30.94
C GLY A 148 -37.89 -2.53 32.06
N ASN A 149 -36.88 -1.77 32.54
CA ASN A 149 -36.41 -1.56 33.93
C ASN A 149 -36.12 -2.79 34.88
N GLU A 150 -35.11 -2.91 35.77
CA GLU A 150 -34.21 -2.00 36.50
C GLU A 150 -32.92 -2.69 37.05
N ARG A 151 -31.83 -1.90 37.15
CA ARG A 151 -30.82 -1.68 38.22
C ARG A 151 -30.14 -2.84 38.99
N SER A 152 -28.80 -2.81 39.00
CA SER A 152 -27.95 -2.53 40.19
C SER A 152 -26.47 -2.27 39.78
N ALA A 153 -25.83 -1.29 40.43
CA ALA A 153 -24.54 -0.65 40.08
C ALA A 153 -23.32 -1.20 40.88
N PRO A 154 -22.16 -0.52 41.00
CA PRO A 154 -21.03 -0.56 40.07
C PRO A 154 -19.68 -0.92 40.74
N CYS A 155 -18.62 -1.16 39.97
CA CYS A 155 -17.24 -1.08 40.47
C CYS A 155 -16.30 -0.44 39.44
N ALA A 156 -15.52 0.52 39.93
CA ALA A 156 -14.73 1.49 39.19
C ALA A 156 -13.33 0.99 38.80
N ALA A 157 -12.79 1.63 37.77
CA ALA A 157 -11.44 1.47 37.26
C ALA A 157 -10.39 2.23 38.10
N PRO A 158 -9.13 1.79 38.14
CA PRO A 158 -8.03 2.56 38.74
C PRO A 158 -7.51 3.65 37.78
N SER A 159 -7.12 4.78 38.37
CA SER A 159 -6.73 6.03 37.71
C SER A 159 -5.21 6.28 37.69
N LEU A 160 -4.84 7.27 36.87
CA LEU A 160 -3.53 7.67 36.35
C LEU A 160 -2.59 8.38 37.36
N ALA A 161 -2.55 7.96 38.63
CA ALA A 161 -1.77 8.66 39.67
C ALA A 161 -0.58 7.89 40.25
N ASP A 162 -0.34 6.63 39.87
CA ASP A 162 0.68 5.76 40.51
C ASP A 162 1.99 5.58 39.70
N TRP A 163 2.33 6.48 38.77
CA TRP A 163 3.50 6.31 37.88
C TRP A 163 4.58 7.39 37.93
N ILE A 164 4.64 8.16 39.02
CA ILE A 164 5.72 9.15 39.21
C ILE A 164 6.29 9.01 40.61
N THR A 165 7.46 8.36 40.74
CA THR A 165 8.58 8.80 41.60
C THR A 165 9.77 7.81 41.50
N THR A 166 10.97 8.35 41.71
CA THR A 166 12.32 7.71 41.71
C THR A 166 12.92 7.47 40.31
N ALA A 167 14.06 8.04 39.89
CA ALA A 167 15.27 8.38 40.62
C ALA A 167 16.04 9.59 40.01
N HIS A 168 16.70 10.34 40.89
CA HIS A 168 17.73 11.35 40.65
C HIS A 168 19.13 10.72 40.52
N VAL A 169 20.15 11.59 40.27
CA VAL A 169 21.64 11.41 40.29
C VAL A 169 22.24 11.27 38.87
N SER A 170 23.23 12.04 38.38
CA SER A 170 24.00 13.23 38.81
C SER A 170 24.70 13.84 37.56
N ARG A 171 25.02 15.15 37.60
CA ARG A 171 25.81 15.90 36.60
C ARG A 171 27.32 15.79 36.85
N GLN A 172 28.16 15.86 35.80
CA GLN A 172 29.17 16.91 35.53
C GLN A 172 30.09 16.54 34.33
N PRO A 173 30.78 17.51 33.70
CA PRO A 173 31.26 17.48 32.31
C PRO A 173 32.79 17.33 32.17
N ILE A 174 33.28 16.95 30.96
CA ILE A 174 34.68 17.15 30.55
C ILE A 174 34.71 17.59 29.07
N LEU A 175 35.27 18.78 28.85
CA LEU A 175 35.82 19.31 27.60
C LEU A 175 37.29 18.87 27.50
N ASP A 176 37.77 18.48 26.31
CA ASP A 176 38.92 19.11 25.65
C ASP A 176 39.37 18.37 24.37
N ASP A 177 39.86 19.19 23.44
CA ASP A 177 40.84 18.96 22.37
C ASP A 177 40.53 18.06 21.16
N ILE A 178 40.06 18.70 20.08
CA ILE A 178 40.49 18.35 18.72
C ILE A 178 40.85 19.64 17.95
N LYS A 179 42.14 19.82 17.67
CA LYS A 179 42.69 20.81 16.73
C LYS A 179 42.22 20.47 15.31
N ILE A 180 41.74 21.47 14.58
CA ILE A 180 41.49 21.39 13.14
C ILE A 180 42.64 22.11 12.46
N ASP A 181 43.42 21.39 11.66
CA ASP A 181 44.43 21.97 10.78
C ASP A 181 43.76 22.67 9.59
N ASP A 182 44.20 23.90 9.34
CA ASP A 182 43.83 24.73 8.20
C ASP A 182 44.62 24.30 6.95
N GLY A 183 43.93 23.81 5.93
CA GLY A 183 44.58 23.40 4.68
C GLY A 183 43.65 23.38 3.46
N GLY A 184 43.64 24.48 2.70
CA GLY A 184 43.50 24.46 1.23
C GLY A 184 42.09 24.44 0.64
N TRP A 185 41.65 25.59 0.14
CA TRP A 185 40.52 25.72 -0.78
C TRP A 185 40.75 24.90 -2.06
N ALA A 186 39.92 23.88 -2.30
CA ALA A 186 39.87 23.15 -3.57
C ALA A 186 38.53 23.35 -4.28
N CYS A 187 38.59 23.60 -5.59
CA CYS A 187 37.47 23.82 -6.50
C CYS A 187 36.39 22.71 -6.43
N PRO A 188 35.08 23.04 -6.36
CA PRO A 188 33.98 22.06 -6.29
C PRO A 188 33.95 21.03 -7.44
N ALA A 189 34.40 21.42 -8.64
CA ALA A 189 34.46 20.53 -9.81
C ALA A 189 35.62 19.51 -9.71
N CYS A 190 36.76 19.91 -9.14
CA CYS A 190 37.91 19.02 -8.93
C CYS A 190 37.65 18.01 -7.79
N THR A 191 36.90 18.41 -6.76
CA THR A 191 36.46 17.51 -5.67
C THR A 191 35.47 16.46 -6.17
N PHE A 192 34.65 16.76 -7.18
CA PHE A 192 33.72 15.81 -7.79
C PHE A 192 34.43 14.77 -8.66
N HIS A 193 35.47 15.16 -9.42
CA HIS A 193 36.22 14.22 -10.26
C HIS A 193 37.15 13.31 -9.46
N ASN A 194 37.80 13.83 -8.40
CA ASN A 194 38.73 13.04 -7.57
C ASN A 194 38.03 12.10 -6.56
N SER A 195 36.73 12.29 -6.28
CA SER A 195 35.99 11.45 -5.32
C SER A 195 35.38 10.18 -5.91
N ILE A 196 35.39 10.02 -7.25
CA ILE A 196 34.80 8.86 -7.94
C ILE A 196 35.86 7.80 -8.28
N PHE A 197 37.17 8.13 -8.38
CA PHE A 197 38.14 7.19 -8.96
C PHE A 197 39.46 6.91 -8.23
N LEU A 198 39.82 7.52 -7.10
CA LEU A 198 40.97 7.03 -6.30
C LEU A 198 40.89 7.51 -4.83
N PRO A 199 40.96 6.60 -3.83
CA PRO A 199 41.42 7.01 -2.52
C PRO A 199 42.94 7.21 -2.60
N SER A 200 43.40 8.46 -2.54
CA SER A 200 44.78 8.77 -2.15
C SER A 200 44.95 8.43 -0.67
N LEU A 201 45.15 7.14 -0.39
CA LEU A 201 45.60 6.62 0.89
C LEU A 201 46.73 5.64 0.59
N GLN A 202 47.93 6.16 0.40
CA GLN A 202 49.13 5.35 0.56
C GLN A 202 49.14 4.84 2.01
N SER A 203 49.24 3.52 2.16
CA SER A 203 49.24 2.75 3.43
C SER A 203 47.88 2.25 3.97
N ALA A 204 47.08 1.57 3.13
CA ALA A 204 45.99 0.70 3.60
C ALA A 204 46.13 -0.73 3.05
N ASN A 205 46.20 -1.71 3.97
CA ASN A 205 46.26 -3.16 3.70
C ASN A 205 45.36 -3.61 2.52
N GLY A 206 45.94 -4.36 1.56
CA GLY A 206 45.27 -4.76 0.31
C GLY A 206 43.96 -5.57 0.44
N ARG A 207 43.66 -6.16 1.60
CA ARG A 207 42.34 -6.78 1.87
C ARG A 207 41.23 -5.74 2.07
N MET A 208 41.54 -4.60 2.68
CA MET A 208 40.58 -3.53 2.95
C MET A 208 40.19 -2.81 1.64
N MET A 209 41.18 -2.50 0.79
CA MET A 209 40.91 -1.92 -0.53
C MET A 209 40.03 -2.81 -1.43
N ARG A 210 40.24 -4.14 -1.40
CA ARG A 210 39.39 -5.09 -2.14
C ARG A 210 37.94 -5.14 -1.63
N GLN A 211 37.70 -4.91 -0.34
CA GLN A 211 36.34 -4.90 0.22
C GLN A 211 35.57 -3.62 -0.10
N VAL A 212 36.25 -2.46 -0.06
CA VAL A 212 35.64 -1.17 -0.43
C VAL A 212 35.20 -1.18 -1.89
N GLY A 213 36.08 -1.61 -2.81
CA GLY A 213 35.74 -1.70 -4.24
C GLY A 213 34.57 -2.65 -4.53
N ARG A 214 34.42 -3.74 -3.77
CA ARG A 214 33.27 -4.66 -3.92
C ARG A 214 31.94 -4.03 -3.51
N ALA A 215 31.93 -3.21 -2.46
CA ALA A 215 30.71 -2.55 -1.98
C ALA A 215 30.25 -1.44 -2.95
N GLU A 216 31.18 -0.68 -3.50
CA GLU A 216 30.89 0.33 -4.52
C GLU A 216 30.35 -0.29 -5.81
N VAL A 217 30.95 -1.40 -6.27
CA VAL A 217 30.42 -2.17 -7.41
C VAL A 217 29.01 -2.68 -7.12
N ALA A 218 28.75 -3.22 -5.92
CA ALA A 218 27.42 -3.68 -5.54
C ALA A 218 26.37 -2.55 -5.57
N LEU A 219 26.73 -1.36 -5.08
CA LEU A 219 25.86 -0.18 -5.15
C LEU A 219 25.60 0.22 -6.61
N GLY A 220 26.64 0.25 -7.44
CA GLY A 220 26.52 0.53 -8.88
C GLY A 220 25.58 -0.44 -9.59
N VAL A 221 25.66 -1.74 -9.28
CA VAL A 221 24.75 -2.76 -9.81
C VAL A 221 23.31 -2.52 -9.36
N LEU A 222 23.07 -2.13 -8.10
CA LEU A 222 21.72 -1.81 -7.61
C LEU A 222 21.14 -0.56 -8.29
N TRP A 223 21.94 0.48 -8.50
CA TRP A 223 21.52 1.66 -9.26
C TRP A 223 21.23 1.33 -10.73
N ALA A 224 22.09 0.55 -11.38
CA ALA A 224 21.85 0.07 -12.74
C ALA A 224 20.59 -0.78 -12.83
N THR A 225 20.34 -1.63 -11.82
CA THR A 225 19.11 -2.43 -11.72
C THR A 225 17.89 -1.53 -11.60
N ARG A 226 17.93 -0.49 -10.74
CA ARG A 226 16.84 0.48 -10.61
C ARG A 226 16.57 1.21 -11.92
N ALA A 227 17.61 1.65 -12.61
CA ALA A 227 17.49 2.31 -13.91
C ALA A 227 16.91 1.37 -14.97
N ALA A 228 17.37 0.12 -15.02
CA ALA A 228 16.82 -0.91 -15.90
C ALA A 228 15.34 -1.17 -15.60
N LEU A 229 14.94 -1.26 -14.33
CA LEU A 229 13.54 -1.42 -13.95
C LEU A 229 12.68 -0.22 -14.33
N ALA A 230 13.20 1.01 -14.28
CA ALA A 230 12.46 2.19 -14.75
C ALA A 230 12.08 2.11 -16.23
N VAL A 231 12.92 1.46 -17.04
CA VAL A 231 12.68 1.31 -18.49
C VAL A 231 11.90 0.03 -18.79
N PHE A 232 12.29 -1.10 -18.23
CA PHE A 232 11.80 -2.41 -18.65
C PHE A 232 10.68 -2.99 -17.78
N SER A 233 10.45 -2.45 -16.58
CA SER A 233 9.40 -2.96 -15.69
C SER A 233 8.02 -2.48 -16.17
N THR A 234 7.13 -3.44 -16.45
CA THR A 234 5.80 -3.18 -17.00
C THR A 234 4.67 -3.50 -16.03
N GLY A 235 4.98 -4.01 -14.83
CA GLY A 235 3.99 -4.24 -13.78
C GLY A 235 3.18 -2.97 -13.52
N PHE A 236 1.93 -3.13 -13.11
CA PHE A 236 1.02 -2.04 -12.78
C PHE A 236 0.52 -2.26 -11.36
N VAL A 237 0.99 -1.43 -10.44
CA VAL A 237 0.88 -1.73 -9.00
C VAL A 237 -0.46 -1.28 -8.43
N HIS A 238 -0.98 -0.15 -8.90
CA HIS A 238 -2.22 0.44 -8.39
C HIS A 238 -2.77 1.48 -9.37
N PRO A 239 -4.10 1.63 -9.53
CA PRO A 239 -4.69 2.66 -10.38
C PRO A 239 -4.16 4.08 -10.11
N ASP A 240 -4.14 4.50 -8.84
CA ASP A 240 -3.63 5.79 -8.40
C ASP A 240 -2.18 6.11 -8.79
N GLU A 241 -1.39 5.13 -9.26
CA GLU A 241 -0.11 5.41 -9.93
C GLU A 241 -0.30 6.50 -10.99
N TRP A 242 -1.38 6.46 -11.77
CA TRP A 242 -1.66 7.44 -12.85
C TRP A 242 -2.81 8.40 -12.51
N PHE A 243 -3.87 7.94 -11.85
CA PHE A 243 -5.11 8.70 -11.65
C PHE A 243 -5.04 9.84 -10.62
N GLN A 244 -3.99 9.87 -9.79
CA GLN A 244 -3.76 10.96 -8.82
C GLN A 244 -2.71 11.98 -9.30
N SER A 245 -2.13 11.79 -10.50
CA SER A 245 -1.03 12.61 -11.00
C SER A 245 -1.13 12.82 -12.50
N VAL A 246 -0.70 11.84 -13.30
CA VAL A 246 -0.50 12.00 -14.75
C VAL A 246 -1.81 12.24 -15.49
N GLU A 247 -2.86 11.50 -15.16
CA GLU A 247 -4.18 11.61 -15.80
C GLU A 247 -4.77 13.02 -15.70
N VAL A 248 -4.56 13.66 -14.54
CA VAL A 248 -5.09 14.98 -14.22
C VAL A 248 -4.60 16.05 -15.21
N LEU A 249 -3.35 15.93 -15.66
CA LEU A 249 -2.69 16.94 -16.49
C LEU A 249 -2.52 16.53 -17.94
N MET A 250 -2.49 15.22 -18.24
CA MET A 250 -2.18 14.70 -19.57
C MET A 250 -3.44 14.44 -20.42
N GLY A 251 -4.59 14.95 -20.01
CA GLY A 251 -5.80 15.00 -20.85
C GLY A 251 -6.63 13.72 -20.85
N GLY A 252 -6.57 12.92 -19.78
CA GLY A 252 -7.52 11.83 -19.59
C GLY A 252 -8.46 12.08 -18.41
N VAL A 253 -9.02 11.00 -17.86
CA VAL A 253 -10.13 11.09 -16.90
C VAL A 253 -9.64 11.63 -15.56
N ARG A 254 -10.09 12.85 -15.21
CA ARG A 254 -9.87 13.41 -13.88
C ARG A 254 -10.62 12.58 -12.85
N SER A 255 -9.90 12.16 -11.83
CA SER A 255 -10.51 11.53 -10.66
C SER A 255 -11.39 12.54 -9.91
N TRP A 256 -12.38 12.00 -9.20
CA TRP A 256 -13.30 12.79 -8.37
C TRP A 256 -12.58 13.71 -7.38
N GLU A 257 -11.35 13.36 -6.97
CA GLU A 257 -10.51 14.17 -6.07
C GLU A 257 -10.16 15.56 -6.64
N PHE A 258 -10.18 15.69 -7.97
CA PHE A 258 -9.90 16.93 -8.72
C PHE A 258 -11.12 17.49 -9.45
N SER A 259 -12.17 16.69 -9.69
CA SER A 259 -13.34 17.12 -10.46
C SER A 259 -14.57 17.45 -9.61
N SER A 260 -14.53 17.23 -8.30
CA SER A 260 -15.63 17.59 -7.39
C SER A 260 -15.79 19.11 -7.22
N ASP A 261 -16.98 19.55 -6.80
CA ASP A 261 -17.26 20.95 -6.44
C ASP A 261 -16.33 21.50 -5.34
N ALA A 262 -15.73 20.62 -4.52
CA ALA A 262 -14.75 20.96 -3.50
C ALA A 262 -13.50 20.09 -3.65
N PRO A 263 -12.57 20.41 -4.59
CA PRO A 263 -11.39 19.60 -4.85
C PRO A 263 -10.55 19.37 -3.60
N ILE A 264 -10.05 18.14 -3.43
CA ILE A 264 -9.36 17.71 -2.20
C ILE A 264 -7.87 17.43 -2.40
N ARG A 265 -7.35 17.60 -3.63
CA ARG A 265 -5.93 17.38 -3.96
C ARG A 265 -5.34 18.61 -4.62
N SER A 266 -4.12 18.94 -4.21
CA SER A 266 -3.35 20.01 -4.83
C SER A 266 -2.83 19.58 -6.21
N VAL A 267 -2.85 20.52 -7.17
CA VAL A 267 -2.31 20.32 -8.52
C VAL A 267 -0.78 20.29 -8.54
N VAL A 268 -0.13 20.84 -7.51
CA VAL A 268 1.33 20.99 -7.47
C VAL A 268 2.05 19.65 -7.53
N THR A 269 1.54 18.60 -6.86
CA THR A 269 2.15 17.26 -6.94
C THR A 269 2.03 16.65 -8.34
N PRO A 270 0.86 16.64 -9.00
CA PRO A 270 0.75 16.31 -10.44
C PRO A 270 1.76 17.07 -11.32
N VAL A 271 1.95 18.38 -11.09
CA VAL A 271 2.90 19.21 -11.85
C VAL A 271 4.34 18.73 -11.65
N VAL A 272 4.74 18.43 -10.42
CA VAL A 272 6.06 17.86 -10.10
C VAL A 272 6.25 16.52 -10.80
N VAL A 273 5.28 15.62 -10.72
CA VAL A 273 5.36 14.29 -11.36
C VAL A 273 5.44 14.40 -12.88
N CYS A 274 4.75 15.37 -13.49
CA CYS A 274 4.69 15.58 -14.94
C CYS A 274 5.65 16.66 -15.44
N ALA A 275 6.69 17.02 -14.68
CA ALA A 275 7.55 18.16 -14.99
C ALA A 275 8.13 18.11 -16.41
N VAL A 276 8.63 16.95 -16.86
CA VAL A 276 9.22 16.80 -18.20
C VAL A 276 8.18 16.88 -19.33
N PRO A 277 7.06 16.12 -19.31
CA PRO A 277 5.99 16.30 -20.30
C PRO A 277 5.44 17.73 -20.37
N LEU A 278 5.24 18.39 -19.22
CA LEU A 278 4.76 19.77 -19.18
C LEU A 278 5.76 20.75 -19.78
N LEU A 279 7.06 20.57 -19.48
CA LEU A 279 8.11 21.37 -20.10
C LEU A 279 8.12 21.17 -21.61
N GLY A 280 7.95 19.94 -22.09
CA GLY A 280 7.79 19.63 -23.51
C GLY A 280 6.65 20.45 -24.14
N ARG A 281 5.47 20.49 -23.49
CA ARG A 281 4.32 21.28 -23.96
C ARG A 281 4.61 22.77 -24.06
N LEU A 282 5.39 23.33 -23.13
CA LEU A 282 5.82 24.74 -23.19
C LEU A 282 6.66 25.04 -24.44
N PHE A 283 7.34 24.03 -25.00
CA PHE A 283 8.10 24.12 -26.24
C PHE A 283 7.35 23.52 -27.45
N GLY A 284 6.05 23.26 -27.34
CA GLY A 284 5.23 22.69 -28.42
C GLY A 284 5.47 21.20 -28.69
N ILE A 285 6.11 20.48 -27.77
CA ILE A 285 6.35 19.03 -27.87
C ILE A 285 5.34 18.28 -27.00
N GLU A 286 4.46 17.52 -27.65
CA GLU A 286 3.51 16.65 -26.96
C GLU A 286 3.97 15.20 -26.98
N LEU A 287 3.91 14.53 -25.83
CA LEU A 287 4.34 13.15 -25.66
C LEU A 287 3.12 12.24 -25.48
N TYR A 288 3.10 11.13 -26.21
CA TYR A 288 1.99 10.16 -26.21
C TYR A 288 2.49 8.72 -26.05
N GLY A 289 1.61 7.82 -25.62
CA GLY A 289 1.89 6.38 -25.51
C GLY A 289 3.24 6.07 -24.83
N LYS A 290 4.15 5.43 -25.58
CA LYS A 290 5.53 5.12 -25.12
C LYS A 290 6.31 6.32 -24.63
N GLN A 291 6.24 7.43 -25.34
CA GLN A 291 7.02 8.63 -25.02
C GLN A 291 6.57 9.22 -23.69
N LEU A 292 5.25 9.29 -23.47
CA LEU A 292 4.68 9.73 -22.21
C LEU A 292 5.05 8.77 -21.07
N PHE A 293 4.92 7.47 -21.28
CA PHE A 293 5.29 6.46 -20.28
C PHE A 293 6.76 6.61 -19.85
N TYR A 294 7.71 6.66 -20.78
CA TYR A 294 9.13 6.74 -20.45
C TYR A 294 9.53 8.08 -19.84
N SER A 295 8.97 9.20 -20.32
CA SER A 295 9.28 10.51 -19.74
C SER A 295 8.88 10.60 -18.26
N ILE A 296 7.72 10.06 -17.89
CA ILE A 296 7.29 9.97 -16.48
C ILE A 296 8.22 9.03 -15.69
N ARG A 297 8.54 7.83 -16.22
CA ARG A 297 9.44 6.87 -15.56
C ARG A 297 10.83 7.45 -15.28
N LEU A 298 11.41 8.14 -16.26
CA LEU A 298 12.73 8.74 -16.15
C LEU A 298 12.72 9.94 -15.19
N THR A 299 11.65 10.72 -15.16
CA THR A 299 11.45 11.80 -14.17
C THR A 299 11.44 11.23 -12.76
N MET A 300 10.63 10.19 -12.51
CA MET A 300 10.56 9.55 -11.20
C MET A 300 11.85 8.81 -10.83
N LEU A 301 12.58 8.24 -11.80
CA LEU A 301 13.91 7.68 -11.58
C LEU A 301 14.89 8.76 -11.09
N ALA A 302 14.93 9.93 -11.74
CA ALA A 302 15.77 11.05 -11.31
C ALA A 302 15.41 11.51 -9.89
N TYR A 303 14.12 11.60 -9.58
CA TYR A 303 13.64 11.91 -8.23
C TYR A 303 14.02 10.84 -7.21
N SER A 304 14.07 9.56 -7.57
CA SER A 304 14.53 8.50 -6.67
C SER A 304 16.00 8.71 -6.23
N PHE A 305 16.86 9.24 -7.11
CA PHE A 305 18.26 9.54 -6.78
C PHE A 305 18.42 10.77 -5.87
N VAL A 306 17.41 11.65 -5.78
CA VAL A 306 17.40 12.72 -4.77
C VAL A 306 17.38 12.12 -3.36
N LEU A 307 16.69 10.99 -3.15
CA LEU A 307 16.70 10.29 -1.87
C LEU A 307 18.06 9.66 -1.56
N ASP A 308 18.74 9.07 -2.55
CA ASP A 308 20.14 8.61 -2.38
C ASP A 308 21.05 9.78 -1.99
N TYR A 309 20.91 10.93 -2.64
CA TYR A 309 21.67 12.14 -2.32
C TYR A 309 21.38 12.64 -0.91
N VAL A 310 20.11 12.73 -0.51
CA VAL A 310 19.70 13.09 0.84
C VAL A 310 20.34 12.16 1.86
N LEU A 311 20.27 10.84 1.65
CA LEU A 311 20.85 9.85 2.53
C LEU A 311 22.38 9.96 2.61
N TYR A 312 23.05 10.21 1.49
CA TYR A 312 24.47 10.53 1.45
C TYR A 312 24.80 11.75 2.31
N ARG A 313 24.04 12.85 2.17
CA ARG A 313 24.25 14.07 2.96
C ARG A 313 23.99 13.86 4.46
N VAL A 314 22.99 13.06 4.83
CA VAL A 314 22.73 12.65 6.23
C VAL A 314 23.92 11.87 6.80
N CYS A 315 24.48 10.92 6.04
CA CYS A 315 25.64 10.16 6.47
C CYS A 315 26.85 11.07 6.68
N ARG A 316 27.14 11.96 5.72
CA ARG A 316 28.23 12.94 5.82
C ARG A 316 28.07 13.87 7.02
N ALA A 317 26.86 14.38 7.26
CA ALA A 317 26.58 15.28 8.37
C ALA A 317 26.73 14.62 9.74
N THR A 318 26.75 13.28 9.81
CA THR A 318 26.90 12.53 11.06
C THR A 318 28.19 11.71 11.13
N GLY A 319 29.14 11.93 10.21
CA GLY A 319 30.43 11.22 10.19
C GLY A 319 30.33 9.74 9.84
N ARG A 320 29.22 9.29 9.25
CA ARG A 320 28.99 7.88 8.88
C ARG A 320 29.49 7.56 7.48
N PRO A 321 30.05 6.36 7.25
CA PRO A 321 30.37 5.92 5.90
C PRO A 321 29.07 5.76 5.08
N PRO A 322 28.91 6.43 3.92
CA PRO A 322 27.62 6.43 3.20
C PRO A 322 27.25 5.09 2.55
N ILE A 323 28.24 4.32 2.06
CA ILE A 323 28.02 3.16 1.20
C ILE A 323 27.07 2.11 1.82
N PRO A 324 27.20 1.67 3.09
CA PRO A 324 26.28 0.71 3.69
C PRO A 324 24.82 1.18 3.74
N TYR A 325 24.60 2.48 3.91
CA TYR A 325 23.26 3.08 3.96
C TYR A 325 22.64 3.17 2.57
N LEU A 326 23.44 3.58 1.58
CA LEU A 326 23.02 3.63 0.17
C LEU A 326 22.68 2.24 -0.36
N ILE A 327 23.49 1.23 -0.06
CA ILE A 327 23.16 -0.17 -0.41
C ILE A 327 21.87 -0.60 0.29
N SER A 328 21.74 -0.30 1.59
CA SER A 328 20.54 -0.63 2.37
C SER A 328 19.27 0.02 1.83
N PHE A 329 19.37 1.23 1.28
CA PHE A 329 18.27 1.91 0.61
C PHE A 329 17.99 1.32 -0.78
N ALA A 330 19.03 1.18 -1.60
CA ALA A 330 18.92 0.73 -2.98
C ALA A 330 18.47 -0.74 -3.12
N MET A 331 18.63 -1.55 -2.07
CA MET A 331 18.17 -2.94 -2.04
C MET A 331 16.72 -3.13 -1.58
N LEU A 332 16.01 -2.05 -1.18
CA LEU A 332 14.59 -2.15 -0.81
C LEU A 332 13.74 -2.25 -2.09
N TRP A 333 12.86 -3.24 -2.18
CA TRP A 333 12.00 -3.40 -3.36
C TRP A 333 11.09 -2.17 -3.64
N PRO A 334 10.57 -1.42 -2.64
CA PRO A 334 9.80 -0.20 -2.92
C PRO A 334 10.66 0.88 -3.57
N VAL A 335 11.98 0.89 -3.30
CA VAL A 335 12.92 1.81 -3.95
C VAL A 335 13.21 1.36 -5.39
N LEU A 336 13.33 0.05 -5.63
CA LEU A 336 13.54 -0.51 -6.96
C LEU A 336 12.31 -0.42 -7.87
N VAL A 337 11.10 -0.48 -7.32
CA VAL A 337 9.86 -0.57 -8.11
C VAL A 337 8.92 0.60 -7.91
N ILE A 338 8.64 1.04 -6.68
CA ILE A 338 7.58 2.03 -6.37
C ILE A 338 8.10 3.48 -6.51
N GLN A 339 9.31 3.78 -6.05
CA GLN A 339 9.87 5.14 -6.09
C GLN A 339 10.10 5.66 -7.52
N ILE A 340 10.26 4.75 -8.49
CA ILE A 340 10.40 5.05 -9.92
C ILE A 340 9.05 5.14 -10.65
N ARG A 341 7.93 5.23 -9.91
CA ARG A 341 6.56 5.34 -10.46
C ARG A 341 5.88 6.60 -9.97
N PRO A 342 4.91 7.13 -10.72
CA PRO A 342 4.25 8.42 -10.46
C PRO A 342 3.32 8.49 -9.22
N PHE A 343 3.67 7.80 -8.13
CA PHE A 343 2.97 7.92 -6.86
C PHE A 343 3.30 9.23 -6.17
N SER A 344 2.26 9.92 -5.68
CA SER A 344 2.45 11.08 -4.79
C SER A 344 3.15 10.72 -3.48
N ASN A 345 3.06 9.46 -3.01
CA ASN A 345 3.87 8.97 -1.89
C ASN A 345 5.39 9.03 -2.14
N SER A 346 5.82 8.88 -3.39
CA SER A 346 7.24 8.95 -3.74
C SER A 346 7.74 10.39 -3.59
N VAL A 347 6.91 11.37 -3.95
CA VAL A 347 7.17 12.80 -3.75
C VAL A 347 7.14 13.15 -2.25
N GLU A 348 6.17 12.63 -1.49
CA GLU A 348 6.09 12.74 -0.03
C GLU A 348 7.38 12.24 0.66
N ALA A 349 7.96 11.14 0.18
CA ALA A 349 9.22 10.60 0.69
C ALA A 349 10.40 11.58 0.50
N ILE A 350 10.44 12.33 -0.61
CA ILE A 350 11.48 13.33 -0.89
C ILE A 350 11.41 14.49 0.10
N TYR A 351 10.20 15.03 0.32
CA TYR A 351 10.00 16.08 1.31
C TYR A 351 10.36 15.62 2.72
N LEU A 352 10.04 14.37 3.08
CA LEU A 352 10.43 13.80 4.37
C LEU A 352 11.95 13.63 4.47
N GLY A 353 12.60 13.24 3.38
CA GLY A 353 14.06 13.18 3.27
C GLY A 353 14.71 14.53 3.57
N PHE A 354 14.22 15.62 2.97
CA PHE A 354 14.70 16.97 3.27
C PHE A 354 14.42 17.38 4.72
N ALA A 355 13.24 17.08 5.25
CA ALA A 355 12.91 17.36 6.65
C ALA A 355 13.86 16.65 7.63
N LEU A 356 14.21 15.39 7.35
CA LEU A 356 15.17 14.62 8.14
C LEU A 356 16.60 15.16 7.99
N LEU A 357 17.02 15.52 6.77
CA LEU A 357 18.33 16.12 6.52
C LEU A 357 18.51 17.41 7.33
N GLU A 358 17.51 18.27 7.34
CA GLU A 358 17.55 19.51 8.11
C GLU A 358 17.42 19.27 9.61
N ALA A 359 16.71 18.24 10.08
CA ALA A 359 16.77 17.86 11.49
C ALA A 359 18.21 17.57 11.94
N ILE A 360 18.99 16.87 11.11
CA ILE A 360 20.39 16.54 11.38
C ILE A 360 21.31 17.75 11.23
N ARG A 361 21.26 18.46 10.09
CA ARG A 361 22.17 19.58 9.81
C ARG A 361 21.81 20.83 10.61
N GLY A 362 20.53 21.15 10.67
CA GLY A 362 19.99 22.37 11.27
C GLY A 362 20.47 23.64 10.58
N GLN A 363 20.77 23.57 9.28
CA GLN A 363 21.47 24.63 8.54
C GLN A 363 20.52 25.51 7.72
N SER A 364 19.40 24.96 7.23
CA SER A 364 18.42 25.70 6.43
C SER A 364 17.01 25.56 7.03
N PRO A 365 16.62 26.47 7.95
CA PRO A 365 15.26 26.50 8.48
C PRO A 365 14.21 26.72 7.38
N ALA A 366 14.54 27.51 6.36
CA ALA A 366 13.67 27.75 5.21
C ALA A 366 13.36 26.46 4.44
N LEU A 367 14.37 25.64 4.15
CA LEU A 367 14.18 24.35 3.47
C LEU A 367 13.26 23.42 4.28
N PHE A 368 13.43 23.38 5.61
CA PHE A 368 12.54 22.60 6.49
C PHE A 368 11.09 23.10 6.41
N GLY A 369 10.88 24.43 6.47
CA GLY A 369 9.56 25.04 6.31
C GLY A 369 8.89 24.72 4.98
N CYS A 370 9.62 24.89 3.87
CA CYS A 370 9.14 24.56 2.52
C CYS A 370 8.81 23.07 2.39
N ALA A 371 9.69 22.18 2.87
CA ALA A 371 9.47 20.73 2.81
C ALA A 371 8.24 20.31 3.63
N CYS A 372 8.00 20.92 4.79
CA CYS A 372 6.80 20.64 5.59
C CYS A 372 5.52 21.09 4.90
N ALA A 373 5.50 22.31 4.34
CA ALA A 373 4.34 22.81 3.62
C ALA A 373 4.04 21.97 2.35
N ALA A 374 5.05 21.75 1.51
CA ALA A 374 4.92 20.94 0.30
C ALA A 374 4.54 19.48 0.61
N GLY A 375 5.09 18.92 1.70
CA GLY A 375 4.71 17.60 2.20
C GLY A 375 3.22 17.50 2.56
N ILE A 376 2.70 18.46 3.33
CA ILE A 376 1.27 18.52 3.70
C ILE A 376 0.39 18.63 2.46
N PHE A 377 0.75 19.53 1.52
CA PHE A 377 -0.02 19.73 0.29
C PHE A 377 0.04 18.52 -0.66
N SER A 378 1.15 17.78 -0.66
CA SER A 378 1.25 16.52 -1.40
C SER A 378 0.34 15.46 -0.78
N ARG A 379 0.45 15.25 0.54
CA ARG A 379 -0.41 14.35 1.29
C ARG A 379 -0.63 14.82 2.72
N ILE A 380 -1.90 14.76 3.13
CA ILE A 380 -2.33 15.06 4.50
C ILE A 380 -1.70 14.16 5.57
N THR A 381 -1.14 13.02 5.16
CA THR A 381 -0.42 12.07 6.01
C THR A 381 0.96 12.55 6.43
N PHE A 382 1.55 13.51 5.71
CA PHE A 382 2.92 13.95 5.89
C PHE A 382 3.30 14.35 7.34
N PRO A 383 2.46 15.09 8.10
CA PRO A 383 2.78 15.45 9.47
C PRO A 383 3.08 14.25 10.38
N ALA A 384 2.45 13.10 10.12
CA ALA A 384 2.71 11.87 10.87
C ALA A 384 4.20 11.45 10.80
N PHE A 385 4.85 11.69 9.67
CA PHE A 385 6.25 11.34 9.46
C PHE A 385 7.21 12.46 9.89
N ALA A 386 6.84 13.72 9.66
CA ALA A 386 7.71 14.87 9.93
C ALA A 386 7.74 15.27 11.41
N LEU A 387 6.76 14.83 12.22
CA LEU A 387 6.63 15.19 13.63
C LEU A 387 7.93 15.01 14.46
N PRO A 388 8.63 13.87 14.41
CA PRO A 388 9.89 13.70 15.16
C PRO A 388 10.98 14.69 14.74
N SER A 389 11.14 14.93 13.44
CA SER A 389 12.10 15.92 12.91
C SER A 389 11.75 17.34 13.36
N GLY A 390 10.46 17.70 13.33
CA GLY A 390 9.96 18.99 13.79
C GLY A 390 10.19 19.22 15.28
N LEU A 391 9.83 18.24 16.14
CA LEU A 391 10.06 18.33 17.58
C LEU A 391 11.54 18.46 17.92
N TYR A 392 12.40 17.70 17.23
CA TYR A 392 13.84 17.78 17.42
C TYR A 392 14.42 19.14 17.04
N LEU A 393 13.97 19.71 15.92
CA LEU A 393 14.38 21.05 15.48
C LEU A 393 13.85 22.15 16.39
N LEU A 394 12.60 22.06 16.86
CA LEU A 394 12.06 23.00 17.84
C LEU A 394 12.88 22.97 19.13
N TYR A 395 13.25 21.79 19.61
CA TYR A 395 14.16 21.67 20.76
C TYR A 395 15.52 22.30 20.46
N ARG A 396 16.11 22.01 19.29
CA ARG A 396 17.43 22.53 18.89
C ARG A 396 17.43 24.07 18.73
N TRP A 397 16.37 24.63 18.17
CA TRP A 397 16.21 26.06 17.91
C TRP A 397 15.47 26.80 19.03
N ARG A 398 15.23 26.18 20.19
CA ARG A 398 14.52 26.81 21.33
C ARG A 398 15.15 28.12 21.84
N ARG A 399 16.42 28.36 21.51
CA ARG A 399 17.17 29.60 21.84
C ARG A 399 17.37 30.53 20.63
N SER A 400 16.94 30.13 19.43
CA SER A 400 17.10 30.89 18.19
C SER A 400 15.73 31.16 17.55
N HIS A 401 15.11 32.27 17.97
CA HIS A 401 13.83 32.72 17.41
C HIS A 401 13.91 33.01 15.91
N ALA A 402 15.08 33.43 15.40
CA ALA A 402 15.31 33.68 13.98
C ALA A 402 15.12 32.41 13.14
N ASN A 403 15.67 31.27 13.55
CA ASN A 403 15.51 30.02 12.79
C ASN A 403 14.04 29.58 12.74
N VAL A 404 13.34 29.69 13.87
CA VAL A 404 11.90 29.37 13.94
C VAL A 404 11.10 30.31 13.05
N ALA A 405 11.39 31.62 13.07
CA ALA A 405 10.72 32.61 12.23
C ALA A 405 10.97 32.39 10.74
N VAL A 406 12.21 32.08 10.33
CA VAL A 406 12.55 31.78 8.93
C VAL A 406 11.85 30.50 8.45
N ALA A 407 11.82 29.44 9.26
CA ALA A 407 11.09 28.23 8.93
C ALA A 407 9.57 28.49 8.80
N ALA A 408 9.00 29.25 9.72
CA ALA A 408 7.58 29.61 9.70
C ALA A 408 7.24 30.48 8.47
N PHE A 409 8.07 31.48 8.16
CA PHE A 409 7.88 32.32 6.98
C PHE A 409 7.93 31.49 5.69
N ALA A 410 8.95 30.65 5.53
CA ALA A 410 9.09 29.77 4.37
C ALA A 410 7.91 28.78 4.23
N PHE A 411 7.42 28.25 5.35
CA PHE A 411 6.22 27.43 5.39
C PHE A 411 5.00 28.21 4.86
N VAL A 412 4.72 29.39 5.41
CA VAL A 412 3.57 30.22 5.01
C VAL A 412 3.66 30.64 3.54
N THR A 413 4.83 31.07 3.08
CA THR A 413 5.03 31.41 1.65
C THR A 413 4.76 30.21 0.76
N THR A 414 5.22 29.02 1.14
CA THR A 414 4.98 27.80 0.36
C THR A 414 3.50 27.42 0.36
N VAL A 415 2.79 27.59 1.49
CA VAL A 415 1.33 27.40 1.54
C VAL A 415 0.62 28.35 0.57
N ILE A 416 0.99 29.64 0.56
CA ILE A 416 0.40 30.62 -0.35
C ILE A 416 0.62 30.20 -1.81
N VAL A 417 1.83 29.76 -2.18
CA VAL A 417 2.13 29.28 -3.54
C VAL A 417 1.22 28.11 -3.94
N HIS A 418 0.99 27.15 -3.05
CA HIS A 418 0.11 26.02 -3.34
C HIS A 418 -1.35 26.45 -3.47
N VAL A 419 -1.84 27.30 -2.56
CA VAL A 419 -3.22 27.81 -2.61
C VAL A 419 -3.46 28.60 -3.89
N VAL A 420 -2.51 29.45 -4.31
CA VAL A 420 -2.60 30.18 -5.57
C VAL A 420 -2.59 29.22 -6.76
N ALA A 421 -1.65 28.27 -6.80
CA ALA A 421 -1.56 27.30 -7.89
C ALA A 421 -2.85 26.46 -8.02
N ASP A 422 -3.39 25.98 -6.90
CA ASP A 422 -4.64 25.22 -6.86
C ASP A 422 -5.80 26.10 -7.33
N SER A 423 -5.94 27.31 -6.81
CA SER A 423 -7.07 28.19 -7.14
C SER A 423 -7.06 28.64 -8.60
N LEU A 424 -5.87 28.83 -9.20
CA LEU A 424 -5.73 29.10 -10.63
C LEU A 424 -6.10 27.87 -11.47
N PHE A 425 -5.66 26.68 -11.05
CA PHE A 425 -5.96 25.43 -11.77
C PHE A 425 -7.45 25.07 -11.75
N PHE A 426 -8.13 25.28 -10.61
CA PHE A 426 -9.56 25.04 -10.47
C PHE A 426 -10.42 26.23 -10.94
N GLY A 427 -9.80 27.33 -11.38
CA GLY A 427 -10.50 28.51 -11.90
C GLY A 427 -11.28 29.30 -10.84
N THR A 428 -11.01 29.09 -9.55
CA THR A 428 -11.71 29.80 -8.48
C THR A 428 -11.09 31.17 -8.19
N LEU A 429 -9.77 31.31 -8.36
CA LEU A 429 -9.11 32.61 -8.26
C LEU A 429 -9.19 33.34 -9.60
N THR A 430 -10.14 34.26 -9.72
CA THR A 430 -10.30 35.15 -10.87
C THR A 430 -10.14 36.61 -10.47
N LEU A 431 -9.88 37.49 -11.45
CA LEU A 431 -9.81 38.94 -11.23
C LEU A 431 -11.12 39.50 -10.61
N GLU A 432 -12.24 38.82 -10.80
CA GLU A 432 -13.56 39.22 -10.34
C GLU A 432 -13.84 38.80 -8.89
N HIS A 433 -13.45 37.59 -8.49
CA HIS A 433 -13.81 37.02 -7.17
C HIS A 433 -12.71 37.21 -6.09
N GLY A 434 -11.50 37.58 -6.48
CA GLY A 434 -10.39 37.85 -5.56
C GLY A 434 -10.03 36.65 -4.65
N TRP A 435 -9.30 36.92 -3.56
CA TRP A 435 -8.77 35.86 -2.67
C TRP A 435 -9.83 35.08 -1.88
N GLN A 436 -11.04 35.63 -1.70
CA GLN A 436 -12.10 35.01 -0.88
C GLN A 436 -12.65 33.71 -1.49
N SER A 437 -12.45 33.51 -2.78
CA SER A 437 -12.86 32.32 -3.54
C SER A 437 -11.74 31.28 -3.70
N SER A 438 -10.61 31.45 -3.00
CA SER A 438 -9.46 30.55 -3.15
C SER A 438 -9.79 29.12 -2.73
N THR A 439 -9.35 28.14 -3.53
CA THR A 439 -9.50 26.72 -3.24
C THR A 439 -8.50 26.27 -2.18
N LEU A 440 -9.00 25.82 -1.02
CA LEU A 440 -8.20 25.25 0.06
C LEU A 440 -8.30 23.73 0.06
N THR A 441 -7.56 23.09 -0.84
CA THR A 441 -7.61 21.64 -1.08
C THR A 441 -7.38 20.82 0.19
N ILE A 442 -6.48 21.27 1.08
CA ILE A 442 -6.20 20.58 2.35
C ILE A 442 -7.36 20.63 3.34
N LEU A 443 -8.07 21.75 3.44
CA LEU A 443 -9.26 21.84 4.29
C LEU A 443 -10.41 21.02 3.72
N ASN A 444 -10.57 21.02 2.39
CA ASN A 444 -11.54 20.18 1.71
C ASN A 444 -11.25 18.70 1.96
N ASN A 445 -9.98 18.30 1.89
CA ASN A 445 -9.53 16.94 2.17
C ASN A 445 -9.83 16.51 3.61
N LEU A 446 -9.54 17.38 4.59
CA LEU A 446 -9.88 17.15 6.00
C LEU A 446 -11.39 16.96 6.20
N LYS A 447 -12.21 17.83 5.59
CA LYS A 447 -13.68 17.78 5.67
C LYS A 447 -14.25 16.54 4.97
N TYR A 448 -13.62 16.08 3.90
CA TYR A 448 -14.00 14.86 3.20
C TYR A 448 -13.69 13.62 4.04
N ASN A 449 -12.47 13.53 4.61
CA ASN A 449 -12.01 12.38 5.38
C ASN A 449 -12.51 12.34 6.84
N SER A 450 -13.18 13.39 7.32
CA SER A 450 -13.85 13.35 8.62
C SER A 450 -15.17 12.56 8.61
N LYS A 451 -15.72 12.28 7.41
CA LYS A 451 -16.96 11.53 7.24
C LYS A 451 -16.67 10.04 7.06
N THR A 452 -17.10 9.21 8.00
CA THR A 452 -16.84 7.76 8.02
C THR A 452 -17.45 7.00 6.83
N GLU A 453 -18.57 7.48 6.28
CA GLU A 453 -19.21 6.93 5.08
C GLU A 453 -18.27 6.96 3.87
N ASN A 454 -17.54 8.06 3.68
CA ASN A 454 -16.56 8.21 2.59
C ASN A 454 -15.42 7.18 2.71
N LEU A 455 -14.96 6.90 3.95
CA LEU A 455 -13.87 5.95 4.18
C LEU A 455 -14.30 4.49 3.92
N ALA A 456 -15.58 4.17 4.13
CA ALA A 456 -16.08 2.81 3.93
C ALA A 456 -16.01 2.37 2.46
N HIS A 457 -16.13 3.31 1.51
CA HIS A 457 -16.00 3.03 0.08
C HIS A 457 -14.59 2.57 -0.32
N HIS A 458 -13.57 2.85 0.49
CA HIS A 458 -12.17 2.50 0.21
C HIS A 458 -11.69 1.23 0.92
N GLY A 459 -12.60 0.50 1.57
CA GLY A 459 -12.27 -0.69 2.36
C GLY A 459 -11.77 -0.35 3.76
N LEU A 460 -12.34 -1.02 4.76
CA LEU A 460 -11.99 -0.87 6.16
C LEU A 460 -11.03 -1.99 6.57
N HIS A 461 -9.94 -1.60 7.23
CA HIS A 461 -8.92 -2.52 7.73
C HIS A 461 -8.82 -2.47 9.25
N PRO A 462 -8.43 -3.57 9.90
CA PRO A 462 -8.06 -3.54 11.31
C PRO A 462 -6.93 -2.55 11.59
N ARG A 463 -6.96 -1.90 12.76
CA ARG A 463 -5.98 -0.84 13.11
C ARG A 463 -4.52 -1.31 13.12
N TRP A 464 -4.27 -2.61 13.26
CA TRP A 464 -2.93 -3.19 13.29
C TRP A 464 -2.34 -3.49 11.90
N THR A 465 -3.10 -3.28 10.81
CA THR A 465 -2.71 -3.67 9.44
C THR A 465 -1.41 -3.01 9.00
N HIS A 466 -1.24 -1.71 9.26
CA HIS A 466 0.01 -1.01 8.96
C HIS A 466 1.24 -1.64 9.62
N ALA A 467 1.13 -1.98 10.91
CA ALA A 467 2.24 -2.51 11.68
C ALA A 467 2.58 -3.97 11.35
N VAL A 468 1.57 -4.83 11.17
CA VAL A 468 1.75 -6.29 11.07
C VAL A 468 1.77 -6.78 9.63
N VAL A 469 1.14 -6.07 8.69
CA VAL A 469 1.04 -6.49 7.28
C VAL A 469 1.87 -5.56 6.40
N ASN A 470 1.60 -4.25 6.44
CA ASN A 470 2.14 -3.34 5.44
C ASN A 470 3.64 -3.06 5.63
N LEU A 471 4.10 -2.86 6.87
CA LEU A 471 5.54 -2.70 7.15
C LEU A 471 6.36 -3.94 6.75
N PRO A 472 6.00 -5.18 7.16
CA PRO A 472 6.69 -6.38 6.67
C PRO A 472 6.57 -6.60 5.17
N LEU A 473 5.46 -6.22 4.53
CA LEU A 473 5.32 -6.32 3.08
C LEU A 473 6.30 -5.38 2.36
N LEU A 474 6.42 -4.13 2.79
CA LEU A 474 7.28 -3.14 2.13
C LEU A 474 8.77 -3.35 2.41
N PHE A 475 9.12 -3.72 3.63
CA PHE A 475 10.51 -3.71 4.08
C PHE A 475 11.02 -5.07 4.56
N GLY A 476 10.16 -6.09 4.59
CA GLY A 476 10.54 -7.46 4.90
C GLY A 476 11.19 -7.61 6.29
N PRO A 477 12.13 -8.56 6.42
CA PRO A 477 12.89 -8.73 7.66
C PRO A 477 13.76 -7.52 8.01
N ALA A 478 14.08 -6.64 7.05
CA ALA A 478 14.98 -5.53 7.27
C ALA A 478 14.44 -4.52 8.30
N VAL A 479 13.13 -4.25 8.30
CA VAL A 479 12.52 -3.33 9.29
C VAL A 479 12.57 -3.91 10.71
N LEU A 480 12.30 -5.21 10.87
CA LEU A 480 12.32 -5.88 12.18
C LEU A 480 13.74 -5.99 12.74
N LEU A 481 14.71 -6.36 11.89
CA LEU A 481 16.12 -6.46 12.26
C LEU A 481 16.71 -5.08 12.62
N GLY A 482 16.43 -4.06 11.79
CA GLY A 482 16.86 -2.69 12.03
C GLY A 482 16.27 -2.10 13.32
N ALA A 483 14.96 -2.25 13.53
CA ALA A 483 14.30 -1.79 14.75
C ALA A 483 14.83 -2.51 16.01
N GLY A 484 14.93 -3.85 15.96
CA GLY A 484 15.44 -4.65 17.08
C GLY A 484 16.90 -4.32 17.43
N TYR A 485 17.73 -3.99 16.45
CA TYR A 485 19.09 -3.50 16.68
C TYR A 485 19.12 -2.10 17.30
N ALA A 486 18.32 -1.17 16.77
CA ALA A 486 18.24 0.20 17.25
C ALA A 486 17.82 0.28 18.73
N VAL A 487 16.82 -0.53 19.13
CA VAL A 487 16.36 -0.60 20.53
C VAL A 487 17.46 -1.13 21.45
N ARG A 488 18.17 -2.20 21.07
CA ARG A 488 19.28 -2.76 21.87
C ARG A 488 20.44 -1.79 22.06
N ARG A 489 20.77 -0.99 21.04
CA ARG A 489 21.86 0.00 21.09
C ARG A 489 21.48 1.27 21.85
N ARG A 490 20.19 1.63 21.97
CA ARG A 490 19.73 2.78 22.75
C ARG A 490 20.16 2.71 24.22
N GLN A 491 20.35 1.50 24.75
CA GLN A 491 20.83 1.25 26.11
C GLN A 491 22.32 1.55 26.32
N LYS A 492 23.10 1.84 25.26
CA LYS A 492 24.54 2.14 25.33
C LYS A 492 24.90 3.58 24.93
N GLY A 493 23.93 4.50 24.98
CA GLY A 493 24.06 5.89 24.52
C GLY A 493 23.33 6.11 23.19
N GLY A 494 22.39 7.07 23.18
CA GLY A 494 21.49 7.31 22.06
C GLY A 494 22.10 8.20 20.98
N ASP A 495 22.02 7.75 19.73
CA ASP A 495 22.38 8.53 18.55
C ASP A 495 21.12 9.25 18.00
N ALA A 496 21.25 10.56 17.74
CA ALA A 496 20.14 11.39 17.27
C ALA A 496 19.56 10.91 15.94
N LEU A 497 20.41 10.43 15.02
CA LEU A 497 19.98 9.94 13.71
C LEU A 497 19.11 8.69 13.84
N ARG A 498 19.54 7.69 14.60
CA ARG A 498 18.73 6.49 14.87
C ARG A 498 17.45 6.81 15.63
N THR A 499 17.52 7.73 16.59
CA THR A 499 16.35 8.14 17.38
C THR A 499 15.30 8.80 16.50
N LEU A 500 15.73 9.68 15.59
CA LEU A 500 14.86 10.31 14.59
C LEU A 500 14.28 9.28 13.63
N ALA A 501 15.10 8.39 13.06
CA ALA A 501 14.63 7.36 12.13
C ALA A 501 13.61 6.41 12.78
N LEU A 502 13.88 5.92 14.00
CA LEU A 502 12.95 5.09 14.76
C LEU A 502 11.69 5.88 15.12
N GLY A 503 11.83 7.12 15.58
CA GLY A 503 10.72 8.01 15.87
C GLY A 503 9.82 8.22 14.66
N THR A 504 10.37 8.42 13.47
CA THR A 504 9.61 8.59 12.22
C THR A 504 8.86 7.33 11.82
N ILE A 505 9.50 6.16 11.95
CA ILE A 505 8.83 4.86 11.69
C ILE A 505 7.66 4.66 12.65
N VAL A 506 7.88 4.86 13.95
CA VAL A 506 6.86 4.67 14.99
C VAL A 506 5.73 5.69 14.82
N SER A 507 6.05 6.97 14.67
CA SER A 507 5.08 8.05 14.50
C SER A 507 4.22 7.85 13.25
N GLY A 508 4.85 7.62 12.09
CA GLY A 508 4.14 7.37 10.84
C GLY A 508 3.23 6.16 10.92
N THR A 509 3.71 5.05 11.48
CA THR A 509 2.94 3.81 11.60
C THR A 509 1.76 3.97 12.56
N ILE A 510 1.96 4.53 13.76
CA ILE A 510 0.91 4.69 14.77
C ILE A 510 -0.16 5.66 14.30
N VAL A 511 0.23 6.85 13.83
CA VAL A 511 -0.74 7.89 13.46
C VAL A 511 -1.59 7.42 12.26
N LEU A 512 -0.98 6.79 11.26
CA LEU A 512 -1.73 6.25 10.13
C LEU A 512 -2.55 5.00 10.49
N SER A 513 -2.19 4.29 11.56
CA SER A 513 -2.98 3.16 12.09
C SER A 513 -4.28 3.59 12.79
N ILE A 514 -4.42 4.88 13.14
CA ILE A 514 -5.66 5.42 13.73
C ILE A 514 -6.79 5.38 12.71
N PHE A 515 -6.46 5.63 11.44
CA PHE A 515 -7.43 5.66 10.35
C PHE A 515 -7.74 4.23 9.86
N PRO A 516 -9.01 3.92 9.56
CA PRO A 516 -9.43 2.57 9.20
C PRO A 516 -8.99 2.16 7.79
N HIS A 517 -8.75 3.12 6.89
CA HIS A 517 -8.24 2.84 5.55
C HIS A 517 -6.71 2.75 5.58
N GLN A 518 -6.14 1.57 5.30
CA GLN A 518 -4.73 1.26 5.52
C GLN A 518 -4.11 0.52 4.35
N GLU A 519 -3.43 1.25 3.47
CA GLU A 519 -2.75 0.69 2.31
C GLU A 519 -1.23 0.69 2.47
N PRO A 520 -0.51 -0.30 1.91
CA PRO A 520 0.94 -0.37 2.05
C PRO A 520 1.67 0.89 1.59
N ARG A 521 1.28 1.45 0.45
CA ARG A 521 1.94 2.63 -0.14
C ARG A 521 1.95 3.86 0.78
N PHE A 522 1.03 3.98 1.73
CA PHE A 522 1.05 5.09 2.69
C PHE A 522 2.30 5.11 3.55
N LEU A 523 2.97 3.97 3.74
CA LEU A 523 4.21 3.86 4.50
C LEU A 523 5.48 3.98 3.64
N LEU A 524 5.35 4.23 2.33
CA LEU A 524 6.50 4.40 1.43
C LEU A 524 7.50 5.49 1.87
N PRO A 525 7.09 6.63 2.47
CA PRO A 525 8.03 7.63 2.99
C PRO A 525 9.04 7.06 4.01
N LEU A 526 8.72 5.95 4.67
CA LEU A 526 9.62 5.30 5.63
C LEU A 526 10.84 4.63 5.00
N SER A 527 10.98 4.62 3.67
CA SER A 527 12.13 4.00 2.96
C SER A 527 13.49 4.51 3.44
N VAL A 528 13.66 5.83 3.61
CA VAL A 528 14.92 6.43 4.10
C VAL A 528 15.14 6.12 5.60
N PRO A 529 14.18 6.34 6.50
CA PRO A 529 14.29 5.92 7.90
C PRO A 529 14.66 4.44 8.09
N VAL A 530 14.04 3.54 7.32
CA VAL A 530 14.34 2.10 7.37
C VAL A 530 15.77 1.82 6.90
N ALA A 531 16.21 2.44 5.80
CA ALA A 531 17.57 2.32 5.32
C ALA A 531 18.62 2.82 6.33
N ILE A 532 18.30 3.87 7.08
CA ILE A 532 19.16 4.37 8.18
C ILE A 532 19.35 3.29 9.26
N LEU A 533 18.26 2.67 9.73
CA LEU A 533 18.34 1.62 10.74
C LEU A 533 19.08 0.38 10.24
N LEU A 534 18.93 0.05 8.95
CA LEU A 534 19.58 -1.11 8.35
C LEU A 534 21.08 -0.85 8.07
N GLY A 535 21.46 0.35 7.63
CA GLY A 535 22.84 0.70 7.28
C GLY A 535 23.81 0.55 8.44
N ASP A 536 23.39 0.94 9.65
CA ASP A 536 24.13 0.74 10.90
C ASP A 536 24.37 -0.73 11.25
N PHE A 537 23.48 -1.62 10.80
CA PHE A 537 23.51 -3.05 11.09
C PHE A 537 24.05 -3.88 9.92
N HIS A 538 24.17 -3.31 8.70
CA HIS A 538 24.42 -4.01 7.45
C HIS A 538 25.60 -4.99 7.51
N ALA A 539 26.72 -4.56 8.11
CA ALA A 539 27.91 -5.38 8.26
C ALA A 539 27.71 -6.56 9.23
N SER A 540 26.86 -6.38 10.25
CA SER A 540 26.58 -7.36 11.32
C SER A 540 25.44 -8.33 10.98
N ILE A 541 24.70 -8.10 9.88
CA ILE A 541 23.64 -9.02 9.45
C ILE A 541 24.27 -10.37 9.05
N GLY A 542 23.82 -11.45 9.68
CA GLY A 542 24.23 -12.81 9.36
C GLY A 542 23.85 -13.21 7.92
N LYS A 543 24.59 -14.16 7.33
CA LYS A 543 24.40 -14.59 5.93
C LYS A 543 22.96 -15.01 5.59
N TYR A 544 22.28 -15.69 6.51
CA TYR A 544 20.90 -16.13 6.32
C TYR A 544 19.90 -14.97 6.32
N SER A 545 20.08 -13.99 7.20
CA SER A 545 19.24 -12.80 7.23
C SER A 545 19.45 -11.93 5.99
N LYS A 546 20.70 -11.81 5.48
CA LYS A 546 20.98 -11.16 4.20
C LYS A 546 20.28 -11.88 3.04
N ALA A 547 20.39 -13.21 2.99
CA ALA A 547 19.71 -14.02 1.98
C ALA A 547 18.19 -13.81 2.03
N LEU A 548 17.58 -13.77 3.21
CA LEU A 548 16.14 -13.55 3.36
C LEU A 548 15.71 -12.16 2.86
N ILE A 549 16.48 -11.10 3.16
CA ILE A 549 16.23 -9.76 2.64
C ILE A 549 16.32 -9.74 1.11
N VAL A 550 17.36 -10.36 0.54
CA VAL A 550 17.54 -10.43 -0.93
C VAL A 550 16.40 -11.23 -1.58
N ILE A 551 16.03 -12.37 -1.02
CA ILE A 551 14.93 -13.20 -1.51
C ILE A 551 13.62 -12.41 -1.48
N HIS A 552 13.31 -11.75 -0.36
CA HIS A 552 12.14 -10.87 -0.24
C HIS A 552 12.14 -9.78 -1.31
N THR A 553 13.27 -9.07 -1.48
CA THR A 553 13.40 -8.03 -2.49
C THR A 553 13.19 -8.58 -3.90
N VAL A 554 13.86 -9.67 -4.27
CA VAL A 554 13.76 -10.27 -5.61
C VAL A 554 12.32 -10.70 -5.90
N ILE A 555 11.67 -11.40 -4.96
CA ILE A 555 10.29 -11.87 -5.12
C ILE A 555 9.35 -10.68 -5.35
N LEU A 556 9.41 -9.66 -4.50
CA LEU A 556 8.49 -8.53 -4.62
C LEU A 556 8.82 -7.60 -5.80
N THR A 557 10.09 -7.48 -6.18
CA THR A 557 10.48 -6.79 -7.40
C THR A 557 9.95 -7.50 -8.65
N VAL A 558 10.03 -8.83 -8.72
CA VAL A 558 9.46 -9.59 -9.84
C VAL A 558 7.94 -9.51 -9.82
N LEU A 559 7.33 -9.74 -8.65
CA LEU A 559 5.88 -9.72 -8.51
C LEU A 559 5.29 -8.38 -8.91
N PHE A 560 5.70 -7.28 -8.28
CA PHE A 560 5.09 -5.96 -8.53
C PHE A 560 5.72 -5.18 -9.70
N GLY A 561 6.99 -5.45 -10.03
CA GLY A 561 7.67 -4.80 -11.14
C GLY A 561 7.37 -5.45 -12.49
N VAL A 562 7.15 -6.77 -12.54
CA VAL A 562 7.04 -7.51 -13.80
C VAL A 562 5.70 -8.20 -13.97
N LEU A 563 5.16 -8.83 -12.91
CA LEU A 563 4.00 -9.72 -13.06
C LEU A 563 2.65 -9.03 -12.85
N HIS A 564 2.53 -8.26 -11.76
CA HIS A 564 1.27 -7.72 -11.28
C HIS A 564 0.63 -6.81 -12.34
N GLN A 565 -0.52 -7.23 -12.88
CA GLN A 565 -1.32 -6.48 -13.84
C GLN A 565 -0.53 -5.92 -15.06
N SER A 566 0.59 -6.57 -15.43
CA SER A 566 1.59 -5.97 -16.34
C SER A 566 1.12 -5.80 -17.79
N GLY A 567 0.19 -6.65 -18.22
CA GLY A 567 -0.42 -6.59 -19.55
C GLY A 567 -1.12 -5.25 -19.83
N ILE A 568 -1.67 -4.57 -18.81
CA ILE A 568 -2.42 -3.32 -19.03
C ILE A 568 -1.53 -2.25 -19.66
N VAL A 569 -0.39 -1.96 -19.03
CA VAL A 569 0.56 -0.96 -19.52
C VAL A 569 1.05 -1.33 -20.91
N ARG A 570 1.35 -2.61 -21.16
CA ARG A 570 1.84 -3.06 -22.47
C ARG A 570 0.81 -2.87 -23.59
N VAL A 571 -0.47 -3.17 -23.34
CA VAL A 571 -1.56 -2.92 -24.31
C VAL A 571 -1.68 -1.44 -24.60
N LEU A 572 -1.74 -0.59 -23.57
CA LEU A 572 -1.97 0.86 -23.71
C LEU A 572 -0.80 1.57 -24.39
N VAL A 573 0.43 1.19 -24.04
CA VAL A 573 1.65 1.78 -24.61
C VAL A 573 1.83 1.39 -26.09
N ASP A 574 1.22 0.28 -26.52
CA ASP A 574 1.12 -0.13 -27.93
C ASP A 574 -0.16 0.36 -28.63
N SER A 575 -0.97 1.24 -28.01
CA SER A 575 -2.22 1.79 -28.57
C SER A 575 -2.08 2.36 -29.98
N GLY A 576 -0.98 3.04 -30.29
CA GLY A 576 -0.71 3.53 -31.65
C GLY A 576 -0.62 2.42 -32.69
N LYS A 577 -0.06 1.25 -32.33
CA LYS A 577 -0.04 0.07 -33.22
C LYS A 577 -1.45 -0.47 -33.44
N TRP A 578 -2.26 -0.49 -32.38
CA TRP A 578 -3.64 -0.99 -32.44
C TRP A 578 -4.55 -0.06 -33.25
N ALA A 579 -4.31 1.26 -33.19
CA ALA A 579 -4.97 2.23 -34.05
C ALA A 579 -4.65 1.99 -35.53
N THR A 580 -3.37 1.80 -35.89
CA THR A 580 -2.98 1.46 -37.27
C THR A 580 -3.61 0.14 -37.73
N TRP A 581 -3.52 -0.91 -36.91
CA TRP A 581 -4.12 -2.21 -37.25
C TRP A 581 -5.64 -2.09 -37.47
N SER A 582 -6.34 -1.34 -36.62
CA SER A 582 -7.78 -1.10 -36.72
C SER A 582 -8.14 -0.27 -37.94
N GLN A 583 -7.30 0.70 -38.31
CA GLN A 583 -7.47 1.48 -39.53
C GLN A 583 -7.34 0.59 -40.76
N ASP A 584 -6.34 -0.28 -40.80
CA ASP A 584 -6.07 -1.13 -41.97
C ASP A 584 -7.13 -2.24 -42.16
N ASN A 585 -7.67 -2.80 -41.07
CA ASN A 585 -8.60 -3.93 -41.13
C ASN A 585 -10.07 -3.51 -41.10
N TYR A 586 -10.40 -2.42 -40.39
CA TYR A 586 -11.78 -2.00 -40.13
C TYR A 586 -12.07 -0.54 -40.49
N ASN A 587 -11.09 0.20 -41.04
CA ASN A 587 -11.21 1.63 -41.33
C ASN A 587 -11.63 2.46 -40.09
N VAL A 588 -11.18 2.04 -38.91
CA VAL A 588 -11.43 2.72 -37.62
C VAL A 588 -10.13 3.31 -37.10
N SER A 589 -10.04 4.63 -37.09
CA SER A 589 -8.83 5.39 -36.71
C SER A 589 -8.60 5.47 -35.20
N ARG A 590 -9.66 5.44 -34.39
CA ARG A 590 -9.62 5.38 -32.92
C ARG A 590 -10.45 4.21 -32.41
N PRO A 591 -9.87 3.01 -32.27
CA PRO A 591 -10.58 1.87 -31.72
C PRO A 591 -10.92 2.09 -30.24
N VAL A 592 -11.97 1.41 -29.79
CA VAL A 592 -12.32 1.30 -28.36
C VAL A 592 -11.58 0.09 -27.77
N LEU A 593 -10.75 0.33 -26.76
CA LEU A 593 -10.08 -0.68 -25.94
C LEU A 593 -10.85 -0.89 -24.65
N THR A 594 -11.63 -1.97 -24.59
CA THR A 594 -12.42 -2.33 -23.41
C THR A 594 -11.61 -3.28 -22.51
N PHE A 595 -11.45 -2.92 -21.24
CA PHE A 595 -10.77 -3.73 -20.23
C PHE A 595 -11.78 -4.31 -19.23
N SER A 596 -11.64 -5.60 -18.92
CA SER A 596 -12.45 -6.27 -17.89
C SER A 596 -11.57 -7.10 -16.97
N ARG A 597 -11.96 -7.22 -15.70
CA ARG A 597 -11.23 -7.97 -14.65
C ARG A 597 -9.77 -7.52 -14.47
N THR A 598 -9.54 -6.23 -14.65
CA THR A 598 -8.23 -5.61 -14.40
C THR A 598 -8.40 -4.32 -13.60
N TYR A 599 -7.28 -3.77 -13.14
CA TYR A 599 -7.23 -2.39 -12.67
C TYR A 599 -7.62 -1.38 -13.73
N MET A 600 -7.87 -0.15 -13.28
CA MET A 600 -8.30 0.93 -14.16
C MET A 600 -7.18 1.26 -15.12
N PRO A 601 -7.37 1.04 -16.42
CA PRO A 601 -6.34 1.34 -17.40
C PRO A 601 -6.15 2.87 -17.49
N PRO A 602 -4.92 3.41 -17.37
CA PRO A 602 -4.66 4.83 -17.60
C PRO A 602 -4.95 5.21 -19.05
N THR A 603 -6.04 5.94 -19.24
CA THR A 603 -6.53 6.48 -20.50
C THR A 603 -5.52 7.41 -21.19
N CYS A 604 -4.73 8.17 -20.43
CA CYS A 604 -3.74 9.09 -20.98
C CYS A 604 -2.61 8.37 -21.76
N LEU A 605 -2.36 7.08 -21.49
CA LEU A 605 -1.39 6.28 -22.24
C LEU A 605 -1.93 5.79 -23.59
N ALA A 606 -3.25 5.71 -23.74
CA ALA A 606 -3.89 5.34 -25.00
C ALA A 606 -4.20 6.55 -25.88
N ALA A 607 -4.35 7.74 -25.30
CA ALA A 607 -4.64 8.95 -26.03
C ALA A 607 -3.44 9.40 -26.92
N PRO A 608 -3.70 9.95 -28.12
CA PRO A 608 -5.00 10.11 -28.78
C PRO A 608 -5.44 8.85 -29.56
N PHE A 609 -4.62 7.80 -29.58
CA PHE A 609 -4.73 6.66 -30.50
C PHE A 609 -5.96 5.78 -30.28
N ALA A 610 -6.41 5.64 -29.03
CA ALA A 610 -7.56 4.81 -28.71
C ALA A 610 -8.41 5.42 -27.61
N THR A 611 -9.69 5.03 -27.58
CA THR A 611 -10.59 5.31 -26.46
C THR A 611 -10.55 4.12 -25.52
N VAL A 612 -10.44 4.38 -24.22
CA VAL A 612 -10.33 3.32 -23.21
C VAL A 612 -11.62 3.25 -22.42
N GLU A 613 -12.10 2.02 -22.24
CA GLU A 613 -13.31 1.74 -21.47
C GLU A 613 -13.01 0.68 -20.40
N ASP A 614 -13.54 0.89 -19.20
CA ASP A 614 -13.38 0.00 -18.05
C ASP A 614 -14.73 -0.62 -17.67
N VAL A 615 -14.83 -1.94 -17.80
CA VAL A 615 -16.07 -2.71 -17.59
C VAL A 615 -15.87 -3.83 -16.56
N ARG A 616 -14.99 -3.59 -15.57
CA ARG A 616 -14.58 -4.61 -14.59
C ARG A 616 -15.71 -5.23 -13.78
N ASP A 617 -16.76 -4.46 -13.49
CA ASP A 617 -17.86 -4.86 -12.61
C ASP A 617 -19.00 -5.56 -13.37
N MET A 618 -18.95 -5.58 -14.71
CA MET A 618 -19.94 -6.27 -15.53
C MET A 618 -19.77 -7.79 -15.48
N ARG A 619 -20.86 -8.52 -15.68
CA ARG A 619 -20.81 -9.98 -15.86
C ARG A 619 -20.13 -10.30 -17.18
N ILE A 620 -19.36 -11.39 -17.23
CA ILE A 620 -18.55 -11.71 -18.41
C ILE A 620 -19.39 -11.89 -19.69
N ASP A 621 -20.60 -12.45 -19.58
CA ASP A 621 -21.53 -12.60 -20.70
C ASP A 621 -22.08 -11.27 -21.21
N GLU A 622 -22.18 -10.27 -20.33
CA GLU A 622 -22.56 -8.89 -20.68
C GLU A 622 -21.39 -8.16 -21.35
N VAL A 623 -20.16 -8.36 -20.85
CA VAL A 623 -18.94 -7.78 -21.44
C VAL A 623 -18.82 -8.12 -22.92
N PHE A 624 -19.01 -9.38 -23.32
CA PHE A 624 -18.91 -9.79 -24.73
C PHE A 624 -19.98 -9.15 -25.63
N ARG A 625 -21.11 -8.75 -25.07
CA ARG A 625 -22.16 -8.02 -25.81
C ARG A 625 -21.88 -6.52 -25.83
N HIS A 626 -21.34 -5.98 -24.74
CA HIS A 626 -21.07 -4.55 -24.54
C HIS A 626 -19.97 -4.00 -25.44
N VAL A 627 -18.90 -4.77 -25.67
CA VAL A 627 -17.78 -4.32 -26.54
C VAL A 627 -18.31 -3.93 -27.91
N PRO A 628 -18.02 -2.72 -28.42
CA PRO A 628 -18.55 -2.27 -29.70
C PRO A 628 -18.02 -3.11 -30.87
N GLU A 629 -18.79 -3.21 -31.95
CA GLU A 629 -18.32 -3.79 -33.21
C GLU A 629 -17.03 -3.09 -33.67
N CYS A 630 -16.10 -3.83 -34.26
CA CYS A 630 -14.74 -3.36 -34.59
C CYS A 630 -13.90 -2.89 -33.39
N GLY A 631 -14.37 -3.07 -32.15
CA GLY A 631 -13.66 -2.75 -30.92
C GLY A 631 -12.69 -3.85 -30.49
N MET A 632 -11.99 -3.62 -29.39
CA MET A 632 -11.06 -4.58 -28.81
C MET A 632 -11.38 -4.86 -27.34
N LEU A 633 -11.12 -6.09 -26.91
CA LEU A 633 -11.32 -6.55 -25.54
C LEU A 633 -10.00 -7.07 -24.96
N ALA A 634 -9.54 -6.45 -23.88
CA ALA A 634 -8.43 -6.93 -23.07
C ALA A 634 -8.98 -7.69 -21.85
N LEU A 635 -8.63 -8.97 -21.72
CA LEU A 635 -9.16 -9.86 -20.68
C LEU A 635 -8.07 -10.81 -20.14
N PRO A 636 -7.95 -10.99 -18.82
CA PRO A 636 -6.99 -11.96 -18.26
C PRO A 636 -7.28 -13.37 -18.77
N ALA A 637 -6.22 -14.10 -19.14
CA ALA A 637 -6.34 -15.45 -19.69
C ALA A 637 -6.89 -16.47 -18.67
N SER A 638 -6.93 -16.12 -17.38
CA SER A 638 -7.55 -16.91 -16.31
C SER A 638 -9.08 -16.83 -16.28
N VAL A 639 -9.70 -15.83 -16.93
CA VAL A 639 -11.14 -15.55 -16.78
C VAL A 639 -11.98 -16.37 -17.74
N ALA A 640 -11.90 -16.07 -19.04
CA ALA A 640 -12.72 -16.70 -20.07
C ALA A 640 -12.11 -16.53 -21.46
N THR A 641 -12.58 -17.32 -22.42
CA THR A 641 -12.29 -17.12 -23.84
C THR A 641 -13.58 -16.66 -24.53
N PRO A 642 -13.59 -15.52 -25.24
CA PRO A 642 -14.77 -15.05 -25.94
C PRO A 642 -15.12 -15.98 -27.13
N PRO A 643 -16.38 -15.97 -27.61
CA PRO A 643 -16.79 -16.80 -28.75
C PRO A 643 -15.96 -16.48 -30.01
N ALA A 644 -15.29 -17.49 -30.58
CA ALA A 644 -14.45 -17.36 -31.77
C ALA A 644 -15.23 -16.94 -33.04
N THR A 645 -16.55 -17.11 -33.04
CA THR A 645 -17.44 -16.61 -34.09
C THR A 645 -17.40 -15.08 -34.16
N SER A 646 -17.37 -14.39 -33.02
CA SER A 646 -17.42 -12.92 -32.92
C SER A 646 -16.07 -12.27 -32.65
N TYR A 647 -15.11 -13.00 -32.08
CA TYR A 647 -13.81 -12.46 -31.67
C TYR A 647 -12.64 -13.20 -32.30
N SER A 648 -11.58 -12.46 -32.61
CA SER A 648 -10.27 -12.98 -33.02
C SER A 648 -9.19 -12.56 -32.03
N LEU A 649 -8.36 -13.50 -31.57
CA LEU A 649 -7.22 -13.20 -30.71
C LEU A 649 -6.17 -12.42 -31.52
N LEU A 650 -5.83 -11.20 -31.06
CA LEU A 650 -4.79 -10.36 -31.64
C LEU A 650 -3.42 -10.64 -31.01
N GLY A 651 -3.39 -10.86 -29.70
CA GLY A 651 -2.14 -11.06 -29.00
C GLY A 651 -2.31 -11.50 -27.55
N THR A 652 -1.25 -12.11 -27.03
CA THR A 652 -1.16 -12.58 -25.64
C THR A 652 0.02 -11.91 -24.96
N TYR A 653 -0.27 -11.15 -23.92
CA TYR A 653 0.73 -10.42 -23.13
C TYR A 653 1.11 -11.23 -21.90
N TRP A 654 2.15 -12.04 -22.05
CA TRP A 654 2.68 -12.91 -20.99
C TRP A 654 3.22 -12.15 -19.78
N GLY A 655 3.05 -12.76 -18.62
CA GLY A 655 3.46 -12.19 -17.34
C GLY A 655 2.45 -11.23 -16.74
N HIS A 656 1.19 -11.27 -17.15
CA HIS A 656 0.12 -10.53 -16.47
C HIS A 656 -0.51 -11.42 -15.40
N LEU A 657 -0.34 -11.03 -14.14
CA LEU A 657 -0.97 -11.66 -12.98
C LEU A 657 -2.03 -10.73 -12.41
N SER A 658 -3.29 -11.14 -12.51
CA SER A 658 -4.40 -10.52 -11.79
C SER A 658 -4.52 -11.16 -10.40
N THR A 659 -4.65 -10.34 -9.37
CA THR A 659 -4.88 -10.81 -7.98
C THR A 659 -6.36 -10.98 -7.69
N GLU A 660 -7.21 -10.40 -8.53
CA GLU A 660 -8.67 -10.53 -8.52
C GLU A 660 -9.11 -11.89 -9.07
N ASP A 661 -8.42 -12.40 -10.09
CA ASP A 661 -8.74 -13.67 -10.76
C ASP A 661 -7.45 -14.52 -10.94
N LEU A 662 -7.08 -15.24 -9.87
CA LEU A 662 -5.85 -16.04 -9.81
C LEU A 662 -5.80 -17.15 -10.88
N PRO A 663 -4.71 -17.26 -11.66
CA PRO A 663 -4.58 -18.26 -12.70
C PRO A 663 -4.41 -19.67 -12.11
N ALA A 664 -5.13 -20.64 -12.68
CA ALA A 664 -5.02 -22.06 -12.32
C ALA A 664 -3.75 -22.72 -12.90
N SER A 665 -3.12 -22.11 -13.91
CA SER A 665 -1.88 -22.61 -14.51
C SER A 665 -0.96 -21.47 -14.99
N ALA A 666 0.33 -21.76 -15.16
CA ALA A 666 1.30 -20.79 -15.67
C ALA A 666 0.93 -20.24 -17.07
N ARG A 667 0.19 -21.02 -17.88
CA ARG A 667 -0.30 -20.59 -19.20
C ARG A 667 -1.39 -19.51 -19.12
N GLN A 668 -2.01 -19.34 -17.96
CA GLN A 668 -3.02 -18.30 -17.72
C GLN A 668 -2.43 -17.02 -17.12
N VAL A 669 -1.11 -16.94 -16.91
CA VAL A 669 -0.42 -15.71 -16.47
C VAL A 669 -0.20 -14.80 -17.68
N ALA A 670 -1.30 -14.32 -18.26
CA ALA A 670 -1.30 -13.45 -19.42
C ALA A 670 -2.56 -12.60 -19.52
N LEU A 671 -2.46 -11.50 -20.25
CA LEU A 671 -3.60 -10.68 -20.69
C LEU A 671 -3.79 -10.94 -22.19
N ASN A 672 -4.97 -11.42 -22.59
CA ASN A 672 -5.29 -11.63 -23.98
C ASN A 672 -6.01 -10.40 -24.54
N LEU A 673 -5.58 -9.95 -25.71
CA LEU A 673 -6.23 -8.89 -26.48
C LEU A 673 -6.97 -9.52 -27.66
N TYR A 674 -8.27 -9.29 -27.74
CA TYR A 674 -9.15 -9.77 -28.80
C TYR A 674 -9.69 -8.60 -29.61
N ALA A 675 -9.85 -8.76 -30.92
CA ALA A 675 -10.66 -7.87 -31.75
C ALA A 675 -12.05 -8.47 -31.91
N LYS A 676 -13.08 -7.63 -31.76
CA LYS A 676 -14.44 -7.97 -32.16
C LYS A 676 -14.56 -7.73 -33.66
N LYS A 677 -15.06 -8.72 -34.40
CA LYS A 677 -15.29 -8.60 -35.85
C LYS A 677 -16.34 -7.51 -36.10
N CYS A 678 -16.24 -6.84 -37.24
CA CYS A 678 -17.31 -5.98 -37.74
C CYS A 678 -18.34 -6.83 -38.47
N ARG A 679 -19.61 -6.71 -38.13
CA ARG A 679 -20.72 -7.29 -38.89
C ARG A 679 -21.15 -6.44 -40.07
#